data_AF-A0A225DQX7-F1
#
_entry.id   AF-A0A225DQX7-F1
#
_cell.length_a   1.000
_cell.length_b   1.000
_cell.length_c   1.000
_cell.angle_alpha   90.00
_cell.angle_beta   90.00
_cell.angle_gamma   90.00
#
_symmetry.space_group_name_H-M   'P 1'
#
loop_
_entity.id
_entity.type
_entity.pdbx_description
1 polymer ?
#
loop_
_entity_poly.entity_id
_entity_poly.type
_entity_poly.pdbx_seq_one_letter_code
_entity_poly.pdbx_strand_id
1 'polypeptide(L)'
;MMTSAPDDPAETVSDRLLPQHLADLRASGLSDDQILRCRFRSLSDPADVAKWLRWSERKKATGLGPCLAFPFYDPAGTFLDYVRLKPDRPRALKKKPVKYESPAGVPNRAYVPPGTRGALTDPAVPLLVTEGEKKAAKADQEGFPCVGLVGVYGWQAKRAKDADRRAKGPRELIPDLAGIAWAGRTVIVAYDSDLARKPEVRTAEWHLAEALMAAGAIVRAVRLPDGPGGTKVGLDDFLVAHGRDALVALIAAAEPVTNPNMAPVIVIGTDEHRVNEEATTALSTEPDVYERGGLLVHVRETAAEPDSDEVVRRPVGAPVVRELARPLLRERLTRCATWKQWRGSGENAALEDAHPPDWCVQAVHARGAWPTLRRLDAVVTYPVLMPSGTVLTANGYHRGSGLLACLPPDLAIDVPDRPTTADVTAGVATLLDPLADFPFETPAHRAALIAGLLTPLAWFLFEGPAPLFLIDKNVRGAGAGLLADVVALVVTGLRFPVMSYTNDREELRKRITTLAMEGERLVLLDNLAGAVGNDILDAALTADRWKDRILGGNRVYDGPLHVVWFGTGNNVQLHADTSRRVCHIRMESDHERPEMRDGFRYVNLRAHVRTNRGKLLSAALTILRGWVLAGRPTHGLKPWGSYEGWSDVVREAIVFAGLPDPGETRIALQTAADRDAAAMADIVAGLARMDETGRGLTTADILTRLKETTPIPDWMVDMRAAVEELCGKLDGRALGYKFRHFARRNFGGRMVDKSDAPHGANRWVVRDARSQAETRNRPQPPAPASAPVPAGGHGGDGGHVSARSGNITDSTHRPEDATPAVGPGGHGGDGGHVSARLGNAVTTPGEHGGSPEMTNSGGHGGDGGHVSARSGHTEKIPDGSSERARVNGSGGHGGDGGHVPARSGHTEKIPDGSSERAQVNGSGGHGGDGGHVPARSGEPEAPAPRKRRYGSNPNRGTPLDPIGGGS
;
A
#
# COMPACT_ATOMS: atom_id res chain seq x y z
N MET A 1 -27.65 42.41 -43.67
CA MET A 1 -26.21 42.79 -43.68
C MET A 1 -25.73 42.85 -42.23
N MET A 2 -24.51 42.43 -41.92
CA MET A 2 -23.87 42.78 -40.62
C MET A 2 -23.28 44.18 -40.78
N THR A 3 -23.89 45.18 -40.15
CA THR A 3 -23.52 46.59 -40.28
C THR A 3 -22.71 47.08 -39.09
N SER A 4 -22.02 48.21 -39.27
CA SER A 4 -21.35 48.97 -38.21
C SER A 4 -22.30 49.83 -37.37
N ALA A 5 -23.60 49.82 -37.65
CA ALA A 5 -24.60 50.60 -36.94
C ALA A 5 -24.82 50.09 -35.49
N PRO A 6 -25.34 50.95 -34.59
CA PRO A 6 -25.95 50.48 -33.35
C PRO A 6 -27.12 49.53 -33.67
N ASP A 7 -27.38 48.60 -32.76
CA ASP A 7 -28.51 47.68 -32.87
C ASP A 7 -29.83 48.46 -32.77
N ASP A 8 -30.88 48.03 -33.49
CA ASP A 8 -32.21 48.63 -33.35
C ASP A 8 -32.72 48.32 -31.94
N PRO A 9 -33.03 49.33 -31.09
CA PRO A 9 -33.46 49.10 -29.71
C PRO A 9 -34.81 48.37 -29.58
N ALA A 10 -35.56 48.18 -30.68
CA ALA A 10 -36.77 47.36 -30.72
C ALA A 10 -36.52 45.88 -31.11
N GLU A 11 -35.31 45.51 -31.56
CA GLU A 11 -35.01 44.18 -32.08
C GLU A 11 -34.80 43.14 -30.97
N THR A 12 -35.58 42.06 -30.99
CA THR A 12 -35.54 41.02 -29.96
C THR A 12 -34.63 39.84 -30.34
N VAL A 13 -34.29 38.99 -29.37
CA VAL A 13 -33.56 37.74 -29.65
C VAL A 13 -34.31 36.82 -30.61
N SER A 14 -35.64 36.85 -30.60
CA SER A 14 -36.49 36.02 -31.48
C SER A 14 -36.45 36.48 -32.95
N ASP A 15 -36.17 37.76 -33.20
CA ASP A 15 -36.01 38.30 -34.56
C ASP A 15 -34.64 37.90 -35.16
N ARG A 16 -33.64 37.72 -34.30
CA ARG A 16 -32.26 37.36 -34.67
C ARG A 16 -31.97 35.87 -34.76
N LEU A 17 -32.69 35.04 -34.00
CA LEU A 17 -32.33 33.66 -33.73
C LEU A 17 -33.46 32.67 -34.04
N LEU A 18 -33.13 31.63 -34.81
CA LEU A 18 -33.97 30.45 -34.91
C LEU A 18 -34.12 29.78 -33.53
N PRO A 19 -35.28 29.15 -33.23
CA PRO A 19 -35.57 28.60 -31.91
C PRO A 19 -34.48 27.65 -31.35
N GLN A 20 -33.89 26.79 -32.19
CA GLN A 20 -32.82 25.87 -31.78
C GLN A 20 -31.51 26.59 -31.41
N HIS A 21 -31.20 27.70 -32.07
CA HIS A 21 -30.00 28.49 -31.77
C HIS A 21 -30.18 29.31 -30.49
N LEU A 22 -31.37 29.88 -30.26
CA LEU A 22 -31.70 30.55 -29.01
C LEU A 22 -31.67 29.57 -27.82
N ALA A 23 -32.21 28.35 -28.01
CA ALA A 23 -32.12 27.29 -27.01
C ALA A 23 -30.67 26.87 -26.71
N ASP A 24 -29.79 26.74 -27.72
CA ASP A 24 -28.37 26.41 -27.51
C ASP A 24 -27.58 27.50 -26.78
N LEU A 25 -27.93 28.78 -26.98
CA LEU A 25 -27.33 29.90 -26.26
C LEU A 25 -27.80 29.94 -24.79
N ARG A 26 -29.12 29.81 -24.56
CA ARG A 26 -29.69 29.76 -23.21
C ARG A 26 -29.28 28.52 -22.42
N ALA A 27 -29.01 27.39 -23.09
CA ALA A 27 -28.42 26.20 -22.46
C ALA A 27 -27.00 26.45 -21.90
N SER A 28 -26.22 27.36 -22.50
CA SER A 28 -24.96 27.88 -21.93
C SER A 28 -25.17 28.99 -20.88
N GLY A 29 -26.39 29.19 -20.40
CA GLY A 29 -26.72 30.17 -19.35
C GLY A 29 -26.67 31.63 -19.78
N LEU A 30 -26.69 31.92 -21.08
CA LEU A 30 -26.68 33.28 -21.61
C LEU A 30 -28.08 33.93 -21.51
N SER A 31 -28.12 35.17 -21.04
CA SER A 31 -29.31 36.00 -21.00
C SER A 31 -29.59 36.62 -22.36
N ASP A 32 -30.84 37.03 -22.60
CA ASP A 32 -31.22 37.66 -23.86
C ASP A 32 -30.49 39.00 -24.08
N ASP A 33 -30.24 39.79 -23.03
CA ASP A 33 -29.40 40.99 -23.07
C ASP A 33 -27.98 40.68 -23.56
N GLN A 34 -27.33 39.68 -22.96
CA GLN A 34 -25.95 39.33 -23.33
C GLN A 34 -25.89 38.79 -24.77
N ILE A 35 -26.89 38.02 -25.19
CA ILE A 35 -27.03 37.53 -26.58
C ILE A 35 -27.14 38.71 -27.57
N LEU A 36 -27.96 39.72 -27.26
CA LEU A 36 -28.12 40.92 -28.07
C LEU A 36 -26.83 41.76 -28.12
N ARG A 37 -26.19 42.01 -26.98
CA ARG A 37 -24.91 42.74 -26.86
C ARG A 37 -23.77 42.04 -27.60
N CYS A 38 -23.71 40.70 -27.54
CA CYS A 38 -22.78 39.88 -28.33
C CYS A 38 -23.11 39.81 -29.82
N ARG A 39 -24.28 40.33 -30.25
CA ARG A 39 -24.77 40.40 -31.65
C ARG A 39 -24.88 39.04 -32.35
N PHE A 40 -25.09 37.99 -31.56
CA PHE A 40 -25.32 36.63 -32.06
C PHE A 40 -26.60 36.56 -32.90
N ARG A 41 -26.55 35.81 -33.99
CA ARG A 41 -27.68 35.69 -34.94
C ARG A 41 -27.64 34.39 -35.71
N SER A 42 -28.76 34.02 -36.33
CA SER A 42 -28.84 32.90 -37.26
C SER A 42 -28.55 33.34 -38.69
N LEU A 43 -27.85 32.49 -39.43
CA LEU A 43 -27.69 32.61 -40.89
C LEU A 43 -28.36 31.41 -41.54
N SER A 44 -29.43 31.67 -42.29
CA SER A 44 -30.24 30.63 -42.95
C SER A 44 -30.00 30.53 -44.46
N ASP A 45 -29.52 31.59 -45.12
CA ASP A 45 -29.15 31.54 -46.55
C ASP A 45 -27.73 30.94 -46.71
N PRO A 46 -27.57 29.83 -47.48
CA PRO A 46 -26.27 29.30 -47.84
C PRO A 46 -25.33 30.29 -48.54
N ALA A 47 -25.83 31.37 -49.16
CA ALA A 47 -24.99 32.44 -49.71
C ALA A 47 -24.29 33.24 -48.62
N ASP A 48 -25.00 33.63 -47.55
CA ASP A 48 -24.40 34.32 -46.41
C ASP A 48 -23.43 33.39 -45.65
N VAL A 49 -23.80 32.12 -45.46
CA VAL A 49 -22.90 31.11 -44.86
C VAL A 49 -21.62 30.96 -45.70
N ALA A 50 -21.73 30.82 -47.03
CA ALA A 50 -20.57 30.73 -47.93
C ALA A 50 -19.70 32.00 -47.90
N LYS A 51 -20.35 33.17 -47.90
CA LYS A 51 -19.68 34.49 -47.81
C LYS A 51 -18.87 34.62 -46.53
N TRP A 52 -19.49 34.38 -45.37
CA TRP A 52 -18.82 34.54 -44.08
C TRP A 52 -17.74 33.49 -43.84
N LEU A 53 -17.90 32.27 -44.34
CA LEU A 53 -16.82 31.26 -44.31
C LEU A 53 -15.75 31.47 -45.40
N ARG A 54 -15.94 32.43 -46.32
CA ARG A 54 -15.07 32.67 -47.48
C ARG A 54 -14.88 31.42 -48.35
N TRP A 55 -15.94 30.65 -48.54
CA TRP A 55 -15.96 29.42 -49.36
C TRP A 55 -16.43 29.72 -50.79
N SER A 56 -15.67 29.27 -51.78
CA SER A 56 -15.98 29.47 -53.21
C SER A 56 -17.19 28.68 -53.71
N GLU A 57 -17.57 27.59 -53.04
CA GLU A 57 -18.64 26.69 -53.47
C GLU A 57 -19.88 26.80 -52.56
N ARG A 58 -20.93 27.51 -53.04
CA ARG A 58 -22.22 27.62 -52.31
C ARG A 58 -22.80 26.25 -51.91
N LYS A 59 -22.62 25.22 -52.76
CA LYS A 59 -23.09 23.84 -52.49
C LYS A 59 -22.47 23.23 -51.22
N LYS A 60 -21.23 23.59 -50.86
CA LYS A 60 -20.59 23.15 -49.61
C LYS A 60 -21.22 23.82 -48.39
N ALA A 61 -21.58 25.09 -48.49
CA ALA A 61 -22.30 25.82 -47.44
C ALA A 61 -23.75 25.30 -47.28
N THR A 62 -24.45 24.96 -48.37
CA THR A 62 -25.81 24.38 -48.30
C THR A 62 -25.87 23.11 -47.44
N GLY A 63 -24.81 22.30 -47.46
CA GLY A 63 -24.71 21.07 -46.65
C GLY A 63 -24.69 21.31 -45.13
N LEU A 64 -24.31 22.50 -44.67
CA LEU A 64 -24.21 22.85 -43.24
C LEU A 64 -25.57 23.15 -42.60
N GLY A 65 -26.61 23.45 -43.39
CA GLY A 65 -27.88 23.97 -42.90
C GLY A 65 -27.74 25.38 -42.31
N PRO A 66 -28.73 25.83 -41.52
CA PRO A 66 -28.62 27.07 -40.77
C PRO A 66 -27.40 27.05 -39.83
N CYS A 67 -26.86 28.23 -39.55
CA CYS A 67 -25.70 28.40 -38.69
C CYS A 67 -25.94 29.48 -37.63
N LEU A 68 -25.58 29.21 -36.38
CA LEU A 68 -25.43 30.23 -35.35
C LEU A 68 -24.10 30.97 -35.57
N ALA A 69 -24.18 32.29 -35.72
CA ALA A 69 -23.05 33.16 -36.07
C ALA A 69 -22.52 33.95 -34.86
N PHE A 70 -21.21 33.88 -34.68
CA PHE A 70 -20.44 34.60 -33.66
C PHE A 70 -19.57 35.66 -34.35
N PRO A 71 -20.01 36.93 -34.42
CA PRO A 71 -19.22 38.02 -35.00
C PRO A 71 -18.11 38.49 -34.04
N PHE A 72 -16.92 38.76 -34.58
CA PHE A 72 -15.75 39.20 -33.82
C PHE A 72 -15.54 40.71 -33.97
N TYR A 73 -15.11 41.34 -32.88
CA TYR A 73 -14.88 42.77 -32.76
C TYR A 73 -13.52 43.03 -32.10
N ASP A 74 -12.92 44.16 -32.41
CA ASP A 74 -11.72 44.65 -31.72
C ASP A 74 -12.07 45.21 -30.31
N PRO A 75 -11.07 45.59 -29.49
CA PRO A 75 -11.31 46.22 -28.19
C PRO A 75 -12.10 47.55 -28.26
N ALA A 76 -12.05 48.28 -29.38
CA ALA A 76 -12.84 49.50 -29.59
C ALA A 76 -14.30 49.21 -30.00
N GLY A 77 -14.66 47.94 -30.25
CA GLY A 77 -15.98 47.53 -30.72
C GLY A 77 -16.15 47.59 -32.24
N THR A 78 -15.09 47.83 -33.01
CA THR A 78 -15.10 47.79 -34.48
C THR A 78 -15.23 46.35 -34.96
N PHE A 79 -16.09 46.11 -35.97
CA PHE A 79 -16.27 44.78 -36.54
C PHE A 79 -15.05 44.35 -37.37
N LEU A 80 -14.51 43.14 -37.10
CA LEU A 80 -13.25 42.65 -37.68
C LEU A 80 -13.38 41.93 -39.04
N ASP A 81 -14.54 42.00 -39.70
CA ASP A 81 -14.90 41.20 -40.88
C ASP A 81 -14.66 39.68 -40.69
N TYR A 82 -14.83 39.23 -39.44
CA TYR A 82 -14.57 37.85 -39.02
C TYR A 82 -15.79 37.32 -38.25
N VAL A 83 -16.32 36.20 -38.71
CA VAL A 83 -17.48 35.54 -38.12
C VAL A 83 -17.21 34.05 -38.05
N ARG A 84 -17.30 33.47 -36.86
CA ARG A 84 -17.23 32.01 -36.69
C ARG A 84 -18.66 31.45 -36.70
N LEU A 85 -18.87 30.29 -37.32
CA LEU A 85 -20.20 29.69 -37.46
C LEU A 85 -20.28 28.34 -36.75
N LYS A 86 -21.37 28.11 -36.01
CA LYS A 86 -21.77 26.78 -35.52
C LYS A 86 -22.92 26.26 -36.40
N PRO A 87 -22.67 25.29 -37.29
CA PRO A 87 -23.71 24.75 -38.17
C PRO A 87 -24.63 23.76 -37.46
N ASP A 88 -25.91 23.75 -37.82
CA ASP A 88 -26.88 22.71 -37.42
C ASP A 88 -26.46 21.32 -37.93
N ARG A 89 -25.78 21.25 -39.08
CA ARG A 89 -25.28 20.01 -39.69
C ARG A 89 -23.74 20.07 -39.84
N PRO A 90 -22.98 19.85 -38.76
CA PRO A 90 -21.51 19.91 -38.81
C PRO A 90 -20.93 18.84 -39.73
N ARG A 91 -20.08 19.25 -40.67
CA ARG A 91 -19.38 18.31 -41.56
C ARG A 91 -18.40 17.43 -40.77
N ALA A 92 -18.16 16.22 -41.25
CA ALA A 92 -17.13 15.34 -40.71
C ALA A 92 -15.75 15.64 -41.32
N LEU A 93 -14.73 15.78 -40.47
CA LEU A 93 -13.32 15.84 -40.86
C LEU A 93 -12.56 14.77 -40.06
N LYS A 94 -11.86 13.86 -40.75
CA LYS A 94 -11.17 12.71 -40.12
C LYS A 94 -12.06 11.93 -39.13
N LYS A 95 -13.31 11.63 -39.53
CA LYS A 95 -14.37 10.98 -38.71
C LYS A 95 -14.81 11.75 -37.45
N LYS A 96 -14.41 13.01 -37.24
CA LYS A 96 -14.89 13.87 -36.14
C LYS A 96 -15.77 15.01 -36.67
N PRO A 97 -16.88 15.38 -36.01
CA PRO A 97 -17.72 16.50 -36.44
C PRO A 97 -17.02 17.84 -36.17
N VAL A 98 -16.98 18.71 -37.18
CA VAL A 98 -16.47 20.09 -37.07
C VAL A 98 -17.57 20.96 -36.47
N LYS A 99 -17.61 21.06 -35.14
CA LYS A 99 -18.68 21.78 -34.40
C LYS A 99 -18.69 23.29 -34.65
N TYR A 100 -17.57 23.88 -35.06
CA TYR A 100 -17.43 25.30 -35.37
C TYR A 100 -16.54 25.49 -36.60
N GLU A 101 -16.99 26.30 -37.55
CA GLU A 101 -16.29 26.65 -38.78
C GLU A 101 -15.72 28.08 -38.68
N SER A 102 -14.47 28.25 -39.10
CA SER A 102 -13.80 29.55 -39.19
C SER A 102 -13.64 29.98 -40.66
N PRO A 103 -13.61 31.28 -40.96
CA PRO A 103 -13.41 31.80 -42.31
C PRO A 103 -12.09 31.33 -42.92
N ALA A 104 -12.14 30.92 -44.19
CA ALA A 104 -10.97 30.47 -44.93
C ALA A 104 -10.04 31.63 -45.31
N GLY A 105 -8.73 31.35 -45.33
CA GLY A 105 -7.71 32.28 -45.83
C GLY A 105 -7.33 33.44 -44.92
N VAL A 106 -7.93 33.57 -43.73
CA VAL A 106 -7.61 34.62 -42.75
C VAL A 106 -6.95 34.05 -41.49
N PRO A 107 -6.16 34.85 -40.74
CA PRO A 107 -5.61 34.44 -39.45
C PRO A 107 -6.69 34.15 -38.40
N ASN A 108 -6.32 33.45 -37.32
CA ASN A 108 -7.17 33.32 -36.14
C ASN A 108 -7.39 34.69 -35.48
N ARG A 109 -8.54 34.83 -34.81
CA ARG A 109 -8.91 36.00 -34.00
C ARG A 109 -9.23 35.59 -32.57
N ALA A 110 -9.07 36.51 -31.63
CA ALA A 110 -9.54 36.36 -30.25
C ALA A 110 -10.97 36.88 -30.14
N TYR A 111 -11.85 36.12 -29.48
CA TYR A 111 -13.22 36.57 -29.20
C TYR A 111 -13.24 37.43 -27.94
N VAL A 112 -13.61 38.70 -28.08
CA VAL A 112 -13.74 39.66 -26.97
C VAL A 112 -15.22 40.05 -26.79
N PRO A 113 -15.89 39.52 -25.75
CA PRO A 113 -17.24 39.93 -25.36
C PRO A 113 -17.33 41.43 -25.04
N PRO A 114 -18.52 42.05 -25.13
CA PRO A 114 -18.67 43.49 -24.96
C PRO A 114 -18.21 44.05 -23.60
N GLY A 115 -18.49 43.38 -22.48
CA GLY A 115 -18.08 43.87 -21.15
C GLY A 115 -16.55 43.84 -20.95
N THR A 116 -15.90 42.83 -21.51
CA THR A 116 -14.47 42.55 -21.40
C THR A 116 -13.61 43.63 -22.04
N ARG A 117 -14.12 44.30 -23.09
CA ARG A 117 -13.39 45.31 -23.87
C ARG A 117 -12.77 46.41 -22.99
N GLY A 118 -13.54 46.95 -22.04
CA GLY A 118 -13.07 48.00 -21.14
C GLY A 118 -11.94 47.58 -20.18
N ALA A 119 -11.82 46.28 -19.89
CA ALA A 119 -10.76 45.75 -19.03
C ALA A 119 -9.43 45.53 -19.77
N LEU A 120 -9.42 45.52 -21.10
CA LEU A 120 -8.21 45.18 -21.88
C LEU A 120 -7.11 46.26 -21.82
N THR A 121 -7.46 47.49 -21.46
CA THR A 121 -6.50 48.59 -21.26
C THR A 121 -5.95 48.68 -19.84
N ASP A 122 -6.67 48.15 -18.84
CA ASP A 122 -6.27 48.22 -17.43
C ASP A 122 -5.60 46.90 -16.97
N PRO A 123 -4.27 46.86 -16.74
CA PRO A 123 -3.59 45.67 -16.26
C PRO A 123 -3.91 45.30 -14.81
N ALA A 124 -4.51 46.18 -14.01
CA ALA A 124 -4.92 45.86 -12.64
C ALA A 124 -6.13 44.90 -12.61
N VAL A 125 -6.92 44.85 -13.69
CA VAL A 125 -8.08 43.96 -13.81
C VAL A 125 -7.64 42.57 -14.31
N PRO A 126 -7.88 41.49 -13.52
CA PRO A 126 -7.58 40.12 -13.95
C PRO A 126 -8.37 39.74 -15.20
N LEU A 127 -7.74 38.97 -16.09
CA LEU A 127 -8.34 38.53 -17.35
C LEU A 127 -8.40 37.00 -17.42
N LEU A 128 -9.59 36.45 -17.68
CA LEU A 128 -9.76 35.03 -17.94
C LEU A 128 -9.49 34.71 -19.41
N VAL A 129 -8.94 33.53 -19.70
CA VAL A 129 -8.78 33.00 -21.06
C VAL A 129 -9.36 31.60 -21.14
N THR A 130 -10.28 31.36 -22.08
CA THR A 130 -10.99 30.08 -22.23
C THR A 130 -11.08 29.65 -23.70
N GLU A 131 -11.54 28.42 -23.98
CA GLU A 131 -11.81 27.97 -25.35
C GLU A 131 -13.30 28.15 -25.71
N GLY A 132 -13.58 29.03 -26.67
CA GLY A 132 -14.90 29.21 -27.28
C GLY A 132 -15.66 30.46 -26.84
N GLU A 133 -16.57 30.88 -27.72
CA GLU A 133 -17.24 32.18 -27.69
C GLU A 133 -18.36 32.22 -26.65
N LYS A 134 -19.17 31.16 -26.54
CA LYS A 134 -20.24 31.05 -25.52
C LYS A 134 -19.68 31.11 -24.09
N LYS A 135 -18.52 30.48 -23.87
CA LYS A 135 -17.83 30.43 -22.56
C LYS A 135 -17.37 31.82 -22.11
N ALA A 136 -16.69 32.53 -23.01
CA ALA A 136 -16.26 33.90 -22.77
C ALA A 136 -17.45 34.84 -22.56
N ALA A 137 -18.50 34.73 -23.39
CA ALA A 137 -19.72 35.53 -23.25
C ALA A 137 -20.45 35.26 -21.92
N LYS A 138 -20.44 34.02 -21.41
CA LYS A 138 -21.04 33.67 -20.10
C LYS A 138 -20.20 34.18 -18.94
N ALA A 139 -18.87 34.06 -19.00
CA ALA A 139 -17.99 34.65 -17.99
C ALA A 139 -18.14 36.19 -17.92
N ASP A 140 -18.22 36.84 -19.08
CA ASP A 140 -18.45 38.29 -19.22
C ASP A 140 -19.79 38.73 -18.59
N GLN A 141 -20.85 37.94 -18.78
CA GLN A 141 -22.16 38.17 -18.17
C GLN A 141 -22.13 38.12 -16.64
N GLU A 142 -21.34 37.21 -16.06
CA GLU A 142 -21.18 37.08 -14.60
C GLU A 142 -20.15 38.08 -14.02
N GLY A 143 -19.66 39.02 -14.84
CA GLY A 143 -18.74 40.09 -14.44
C GLY A 143 -17.26 39.68 -14.40
N PHE A 144 -16.87 38.61 -15.11
CA PHE A 144 -15.48 38.22 -15.28
C PHE A 144 -15.00 38.57 -16.70
N PRO A 145 -14.10 39.57 -16.88
CA PRO A 145 -13.49 39.86 -18.16
C PRO A 145 -12.81 38.61 -18.73
N CYS A 146 -13.23 38.16 -19.91
CA CYS A 146 -12.85 36.87 -20.46
C CYS A 146 -12.66 36.88 -21.97
N VAL A 147 -11.52 36.35 -22.44
CA VAL A 147 -11.21 36.18 -23.86
C VAL A 147 -11.44 34.73 -24.29
N GLY A 148 -12.20 34.55 -25.37
CA GLY A 148 -12.45 33.25 -25.98
C GLY A 148 -11.47 32.95 -27.11
N LEU A 149 -10.77 31.81 -27.05
CA LEU A 149 -9.86 31.35 -28.10
C LEU A 149 -10.54 30.42 -29.10
N VAL A 150 -10.17 30.55 -30.37
CA VAL A 150 -10.54 29.64 -31.47
C VAL A 150 -9.67 28.37 -31.39
N GLY A 151 -9.90 27.57 -30.35
CA GLY A 151 -9.06 26.43 -29.97
C GLY A 151 -7.87 26.80 -29.09
N VAL A 152 -7.32 25.84 -28.33
CA VAL A 152 -6.21 26.06 -27.36
C VAL A 152 -4.89 26.58 -27.96
N TYR A 153 -4.74 26.53 -29.29
CA TYR A 153 -3.62 27.12 -30.03
C TYR A 153 -4.03 28.34 -30.89
N GLY A 154 -5.29 28.77 -30.79
CA GLY A 154 -5.87 29.88 -31.55
C GLY A 154 -5.25 31.25 -31.25
N TRP A 155 -4.55 31.35 -30.13
CA TRP A 155 -3.84 32.54 -29.67
C TRP A 155 -2.55 32.87 -30.45
N GLN A 156 -1.96 31.92 -31.17
CA GLN A 156 -0.62 32.09 -31.75
C GLN A 156 -0.67 32.58 -33.21
N ALA A 157 0.24 33.49 -33.56
CA ALA A 157 0.47 33.89 -34.94
C ALA A 157 0.99 32.71 -35.79
N LYS A 158 0.69 32.72 -37.10
CA LYS A 158 1.06 31.64 -38.01
C LYS A 158 2.58 31.64 -38.26
N ARG A 159 3.29 30.76 -37.55
CA ARG A 159 4.75 30.60 -37.68
C ARG A 159 5.18 30.16 -39.08
N ALA A 160 6.31 30.72 -39.53
CA ALA A 160 6.99 30.31 -40.75
C ALA A 160 7.40 28.82 -40.67
N LYS A 161 7.52 28.18 -41.83
CA LYS A 161 7.94 26.78 -41.93
C LYS A 161 9.28 26.65 -42.64
N ASP A 162 10.10 25.71 -42.19
CA ASP A 162 11.32 25.29 -42.87
C ASP A 162 11.03 24.37 -44.07
N ALA A 163 12.09 23.93 -44.75
CA ALA A 163 12.01 23.02 -45.90
C ALA A 163 11.30 21.69 -45.57
N ASP A 164 11.44 21.21 -44.33
CA ASP A 164 10.80 19.99 -43.82
C ASP A 164 9.35 20.21 -43.35
N ARG A 165 8.79 21.40 -43.61
CA ARG A 165 7.44 21.85 -43.22
C ARG A 165 7.23 21.93 -41.69
N ARG A 166 8.30 21.95 -40.88
CA ARG A 166 8.28 22.17 -39.43
C ARG A 166 8.25 23.67 -39.13
N ALA A 167 7.63 24.07 -38.02
CA ALA A 167 7.49 25.47 -37.66
C ALA A 167 8.75 26.03 -37.00
N LYS A 168 9.28 27.16 -37.52
CA LYS A 168 10.51 27.84 -37.10
C LYS A 168 10.19 29.18 -36.40
N GLY A 169 11.14 29.71 -35.62
CA GLY A 169 11.01 30.98 -34.87
C GLY A 169 10.30 30.83 -33.52
N PRO A 170 10.18 31.89 -32.71
CA PRO A 170 9.41 31.87 -31.46
C PRO A 170 7.91 31.65 -31.71
N ARG A 171 7.13 31.51 -30.63
CA ARG A 171 5.66 31.66 -30.68
C ARG A 171 5.32 33.09 -30.32
N GLU A 172 4.49 33.70 -31.14
CA GLU A 172 4.06 35.10 -30.99
C GLU A 172 2.55 35.13 -30.81
N LEU A 173 2.06 36.09 -30.02
CA LEU A 173 0.62 36.34 -29.87
C LEU A 173 0.02 36.84 -31.18
N ILE A 174 -1.22 36.47 -31.51
CA ILE A 174 -1.97 37.14 -32.59
C ILE A 174 -2.16 38.63 -32.27
N PRO A 175 -2.32 39.51 -33.29
CA PRO A 175 -2.42 40.97 -33.08
C PRO A 175 -3.46 41.38 -32.02
N ASP A 176 -4.62 40.72 -32.01
CA ASP A 176 -5.71 40.96 -31.06
C ASP A 176 -5.28 40.79 -29.59
N LEU A 177 -4.35 39.87 -29.33
CA LEU A 177 -3.79 39.59 -28.01
C LEU A 177 -2.53 40.42 -27.75
N ALA A 178 -1.70 40.65 -28.77
CA ALA A 178 -0.50 41.47 -28.65
C ALA A 178 -0.79 42.93 -28.25
N GLY A 179 -1.99 43.44 -28.58
CA GLY A 179 -2.44 44.78 -28.20
C GLY A 179 -2.99 44.94 -26.77
N ILE A 180 -3.03 43.88 -25.96
CA ILE A 180 -3.53 43.94 -24.57
C ILE A 180 -2.39 44.34 -23.62
N ALA A 181 -2.69 45.16 -22.61
CA ALA A 181 -1.73 45.55 -21.58
C ALA A 181 -1.44 44.37 -20.62
N TRP A 182 -0.38 43.61 -20.89
CA TRP A 182 -0.04 42.38 -20.14
C TRP A 182 0.85 42.59 -18.91
N ALA A 183 1.73 43.59 -18.91
CA ALA A 183 2.72 43.78 -17.85
C ALA A 183 2.07 43.94 -16.47
N GLY A 184 2.38 43.03 -15.54
CA GLY A 184 1.80 42.97 -14.19
C GLY A 184 0.37 42.40 -14.12
N ARG A 185 -0.29 42.14 -15.25
CA ARG A 185 -1.67 41.65 -15.28
C ARG A 185 -1.75 40.20 -14.81
N THR A 186 -2.68 39.92 -13.91
CA THR A 186 -3.05 38.53 -13.56
C THR A 186 -3.91 37.93 -14.68
N VAL A 187 -3.49 36.79 -15.23
CA VAL A 187 -4.23 36.05 -16.26
C VAL A 187 -4.58 34.66 -15.75
N ILE A 188 -5.85 34.28 -15.88
CA ILE A 188 -6.36 32.97 -15.43
C ILE A 188 -6.79 32.15 -16.65
N VAL A 189 -6.08 31.06 -16.94
CA VAL A 189 -6.49 30.11 -17.98
C VAL A 189 -7.54 29.13 -17.42
N ALA A 190 -8.68 29.05 -18.07
CA ALA A 190 -9.83 28.23 -17.69
C ALA A 190 -10.30 27.39 -18.89
N TYR A 191 -9.68 26.23 -19.09
CA TYR A 191 -10.05 25.25 -20.11
C TYR A 191 -10.99 24.17 -19.56
N ASP A 192 -11.75 23.54 -20.46
CA ASP A 192 -12.73 22.49 -20.14
C ASP A 192 -12.07 21.29 -19.40
N SER A 193 -12.82 20.65 -18.50
CA SER A 193 -12.29 19.65 -17.55
C SER A 193 -11.63 18.43 -18.22
N ASP A 194 -12.10 18.04 -19.41
CA ASP A 194 -11.54 16.95 -20.23
C ASP A 194 -10.32 17.38 -21.07
N LEU A 195 -10.17 18.67 -21.34
CA LEU A 195 -9.06 19.22 -22.11
C LEU A 195 -7.85 19.43 -21.19
N ALA A 196 -8.04 20.01 -20.01
CA ALA A 196 -6.96 20.27 -19.04
C ALA A 196 -6.16 19.01 -18.62
N ARG A 197 -6.75 17.81 -18.76
CA ARG A 197 -6.08 16.53 -18.47
C ARG A 197 -5.26 15.94 -19.63
N LYS A 198 -5.41 16.43 -20.86
CA LYS A 198 -4.71 15.89 -22.03
C LYS A 198 -3.28 16.47 -22.10
N PRO A 199 -2.22 15.64 -22.22
CA PRO A 199 -0.83 16.13 -22.27
C PRO A 199 -0.57 17.16 -23.37
N GLU A 200 -1.19 16.97 -24.54
CA GLU A 200 -1.13 17.91 -25.67
C GLU A 200 -1.71 19.29 -25.34
N VAL A 201 -2.77 19.33 -24.52
CA VAL A 201 -3.43 20.58 -24.10
C VAL A 201 -2.66 21.24 -22.96
N ARG A 202 -2.13 20.49 -21.98
CA ARG A 202 -1.22 21.05 -20.97
C ARG A 202 0.01 21.69 -21.63
N THR A 203 0.50 21.09 -22.71
CA THR A 203 1.56 21.66 -23.53
C THR A 203 1.10 22.93 -24.27
N ALA A 204 -0.13 22.99 -24.76
CA ALA A 204 -0.70 24.19 -25.39
C ALA A 204 -0.93 25.35 -24.40
N GLU A 205 -1.42 25.01 -23.19
CA GLU A 205 -1.60 25.92 -22.06
C GLU A 205 -0.27 26.51 -21.60
N TRP A 206 0.76 25.66 -21.44
CA TRP A 206 2.10 26.14 -21.10
C TRP A 206 2.69 27.05 -22.18
N HIS A 207 2.56 26.72 -23.47
CA HIS A 207 3.03 27.62 -24.54
C HIS A 207 2.29 28.98 -24.55
N LEU A 208 1.00 29.01 -24.18
CA LEU A 208 0.26 30.27 -24.01
C LEU A 208 0.80 31.06 -22.80
N ALA A 209 0.99 30.38 -21.67
CA ALA A 209 1.54 31.00 -20.47
C ALA A 209 2.96 31.53 -20.70
N GLU A 210 3.83 30.78 -21.39
CA GLU A 210 5.17 31.21 -21.81
C GLU A 210 5.12 32.53 -22.60
N ALA A 211 4.27 32.62 -23.63
CA ALA A 211 4.13 33.83 -24.45
C ALA A 211 3.56 35.03 -23.66
N LEU A 212 2.62 34.79 -22.74
CA LEU A 212 2.03 35.84 -21.90
C LEU A 212 2.98 36.31 -20.78
N MET A 213 3.73 35.39 -20.16
CA MET A 213 4.76 35.71 -19.17
C MET A 213 5.92 36.48 -19.82
N ALA A 214 6.28 36.14 -21.07
CA ALA A 214 7.25 36.93 -21.85
C ALA A 214 6.74 38.36 -22.17
N ALA A 215 5.42 38.56 -22.22
CA ALA A 215 4.78 39.88 -22.29
C ALA A 215 4.57 40.55 -20.90
N GLY A 216 5.06 39.92 -19.82
CA GLY A 216 5.03 40.45 -18.45
C GLY A 216 3.79 40.10 -17.62
N ALA A 217 2.92 39.20 -18.08
CA ALA A 217 1.74 38.76 -17.33
C ALA A 217 2.07 37.73 -16.23
N ILE A 218 1.26 37.72 -15.17
CA ILE A 218 1.29 36.71 -14.09
C ILE A 218 0.23 35.65 -14.43
N VAL A 219 0.65 34.49 -14.95
CA VAL A 219 -0.27 33.48 -15.48
C VAL A 219 -0.50 32.32 -14.50
N ARG A 220 -1.77 32.09 -14.14
CA ARG A 220 -2.25 30.94 -13.37
C ARG A 220 -3.31 30.17 -14.18
N ALA A 221 -3.60 28.94 -13.81
CA ALA A 221 -4.67 28.15 -14.41
C ALA A 221 -5.61 27.56 -13.35
N VAL A 222 -6.89 27.49 -13.72
CA VAL A 222 -7.95 26.81 -12.95
C VAL A 222 -8.20 25.42 -13.54
N ARG A 223 -8.54 24.48 -12.68
CA ARG A 223 -9.05 23.16 -13.07
C ARG A 223 -10.52 23.08 -12.71
N LEU A 224 -11.39 23.10 -13.72
CA LEU A 224 -12.82 22.87 -13.52
C LEU A 224 -13.03 21.41 -13.10
N PRO A 225 -13.84 21.13 -12.07
CA PRO A 225 -14.21 19.77 -11.71
C PRO A 225 -15.04 19.13 -12.81
N ASP A 226 -15.04 17.80 -12.89
CA ASP A 226 -15.98 17.09 -13.78
C ASP A 226 -17.39 17.07 -13.19
N GLY A 227 -18.37 16.95 -14.07
CA GLY A 227 -19.74 16.67 -13.67
C GLY A 227 -19.92 15.20 -13.23
N PRO A 228 -21.12 14.85 -12.75
CA PRO A 228 -21.46 13.49 -12.37
C PRO A 228 -21.05 12.46 -13.44
N GLY A 229 -20.46 11.34 -13.01
CA GLY A 229 -19.98 10.29 -13.91
C GLY A 229 -18.74 10.65 -14.75
N GLY A 230 -17.98 11.70 -14.39
CA GLY A 230 -16.82 12.15 -15.17
C GLY A 230 -17.20 12.89 -16.45
N THR A 231 -18.39 13.51 -16.48
CA THR A 231 -18.86 14.29 -17.62
C THR A 231 -18.02 15.56 -17.79
N LYS A 232 -17.65 15.86 -19.04
CA LYS A 232 -16.92 17.08 -19.42
C LYS A 232 -17.71 18.32 -19.01
N VAL A 233 -17.06 19.24 -18.31
CA VAL A 233 -17.62 20.55 -17.92
C VAL A 233 -16.82 21.67 -18.59
N GLY A 234 -17.51 22.56 -19.29
CA GLY A 234 -17.01 23.85 -19.75
C GLY A 234 -17.15 24.95 -18.69
N LEU A 235 -16.49 26.09 -18.91
CA LEU A 235 -16.63 27.27 -18.04
C LEU A 235 -18.08 27.80 -17.98
N ASP A 236 -18.81 27.73 -19.09
CA ASP A 236 -20.24 28.06 -19.14
C ASP A 236 -21.08 27.05 -18.34
N ASP A 237 -20.86 25.75 -18.54
CA ASP A 237 -21.55 24.69 -17.78
C ASP A 237 -21.30 24.83 -16.26
N PHE A 238 -20.06 25.13 -15.86
CA PHE A 238 -19.68 25.33 -14.45
C PHE A 238 -20.38 26.54 -13.84
N LEU A 239 -20.41 27.69 -14.55
CA LEU A 239 -21.10 28.89 -14.09
C LEU A 239 -22.62 28.71 -14.03
N VAL A 240 -23.21 27.87 -14.88
CA VAL A 240 -24.63 27.48 -14.80
C VAL A 240 -24.91 26.60 -13.58
N ALA A 241 -24.04 25.60 -13.31
CA ALA A 241 -24.26 24.62 -12.24
C ALA A 241 -23.91 25.14 -10.84
N HIS A 242 -22.93 26.03 -10.72
CA HIS A 242 -22.34 26.42 -9.42
C HIS A 242 -22.31 27.94 -9.18
N GLY A 243 -22.60 28.76 -10.19
CA GLY A 243 -22.67 30.22 -10.06
C GLY A 243 -21.32 30.92 -9.89
N ARG A 244 -21.40 32.23 -9.68
CA ARG A 244 -20.28 33.17 -9.63
C ARG A 244 -19.28 32.87 -8.51
N ASP A 245 -19.76 32.68 -7.29
CA ASP A 245 -18.90 32.61 -6.10
C ASP A 245 -18.05 31.33 -6.07
N ALA A 246 -18.56 30.23 -6.63
CA ALA A 246 -17.79 29.01 -6.85
C ALA A 246 -16.60 29.22 -7.80
N LEU A 247 -16.77 30.06 -8.84
CA LEU A 247 -15.66 30.40 -9.74
C LEU A 247 -14.66 31.33 -9.05
N VAL A 248 -15.10 32.27 -8.20
CA VAL A 248 -14.20 33.10 -7.38
C VAL A 248 -13.32 32.22 -6.48
N ALA A 249 -13.90 31.21 -5.82
CA ALA A 249 -13.16 30.27 -4.99
C ALA A 249 -12.13 29.46 -5.80
N LEU A 250 -12.48 28.99 -7.00
CA LEU A 250 -11.54 28.32 -7.90
C LEU A 250 -10.41 29.24 -8.39
N ILE A 251 -10.71 30.51 -8.72
CA ILE A 251 -9.71 31.50 -9.13
C ILE A 251 -8.71 31.80 -7.99
N ALA A 252 -9.19 31.90 -6.74
CA ALA A 252 -8.32 32.07 -5.59
C ALA A 252 -7.32 30.90 -5.45
N ALA A 253 -7.80 29.67 -5.71
CA ALA A 253 -7.03 28.42 -5.68
C ALA A 253 -6.23 28.12 -6.98
N ALA A 254 -6.19 29.02 -7.97
CA ALA A 254 -5.53 28.75 -9.26
C ALA A 254 -4.02 28.48 -9.11
N GLU A 255 -3.47 27.55 -9.88
CA GLU A 255 -2.05 27.16 -9.77
C GLU A 255 -1.19 27.85 -10.85
N PRO A 256 0.10 28.15 -10.60
CA PRO A 256 1.02 28.62 -11.65
C PRO A 256 1.12 27.61 -12.80
N VAL A 257 1.18 28.09 -14.04
CA VAL A 257 1.30 27.21 -15.21
C VAL A 257 2.74 26.72 -15.39
N THR A 258 2.98 25.44 -15.14
CA THR A 258 4.31 24.80 -15.24
C THR A 258 4.53 24.14 -16.61
N ASN A 259 5.80 24.01 -17.02
CA ASN A 259 6.17 23.30 -18.25
C ASN A 259 5.94 21.78 -18.08
N PRO A 260 5.03 21.14 -18.83
CA PRO A 260 4.79 19.70 -18.70
C PRO A 260 5.91 18.83 -19.27
N ASN A 261 6.87 19.42 -19.99
CA ASN A 261 7.97 18.71 -20.68
C ASN A 261 9.35 18.95 -20.06
N MET A 262 9.46 19.73 -18.98
CA MET A 262 10.66 19.79 -18.15
C MET A 262 10.35 19.25 -16.78
N ALA A 263 11.07 18.20 -16.38
CA ALA A 263 11.20 17.89 -14.97
C ALA A 263 11.88 19.09 -14.26
N PRO A 264 11.51 19.44 -13.02
CA PRO A 264 12.18 20.50 -12.27
C PRO A 264 13.70 20.29 -12.24
N VAL A 265 14.46 21.37 -12.45
CA VAL A 265 15.92 21.32 -12.40
C VAL A 265 16.37 21.56 -10.97
N ILE A 266 16.97 20.54 -10.36
CA ILE A 266 17.54 20.59 -9.02
C ILE A 266 19.04 20.84 -9.14
N VAL A 267 19.51 21.98 -8.64
CA VAL A 267 20.93 22.33 -8.63
C VAL A 267 21.54 21.89 -7.30
N ILE A 268 22.51 20.98 -7.36
CA ILE A 268 23.29 20.48 -6.22
C ILE A 268 24.18 21.61 -5.71
N GLY A 269 23.99 21.98 -4.44
CA GLY A 269 24.76 23.00 -3.72
C GLY A 269 25.10 22.53 -2.31
N THR A 270 25.77 23.40 -1.53
CA THR A 270 26.08 23.17 -0.10
C THR A 270 24.87 23.38 0.82
N ASP A 271 23.80 23.96 0.30
CA ASP A 271 22.52 24.17 0.95
C ASP A 271 21.64 22.92 0.88
N GLU A 272 22.14 21.82 1.47
CA GLU A 272 21.51 20.49 1.40
C GLU A 272 20.02 20.47 1.76
N HIS A 273 19.59 21.33 2.69
CA HIS A 273 18.18 21.48 3.08
C HIS A 273 17.28 21.84 1.89
N ARG A 274 17.67 22.83 1.07
CA ARG A 274 16.94 23.25 -0.14
C ARG A 274 16.90 22.11 -1.14
N VAL A 275 18.05 21.50 -1.44
CA VAL A 275 18.14 20.37 -2.39
C VAL A 275 17.22 19.21 -1.96
N ASN A 276 17.20 18.86 -0.68
CA ASN A 276 16.34 17.81 -0.13
C ASN A 276 14.84 18.17 -0.16
N GLU A 277 14.50 19.46 -0.03
CA GLU A 277 13.13 19.96 -0.13
C GLU A 277 12.63 20.01 -1.58
N GLU A 278 13.44 20.50 -2.52
CA GLU A 278 13.20 20.42 -3.96
C GLU A 278 13.03 18.97 -4.42
N ALA A 279 13.92 18.06 -3.98
CA ALA A 279 13.85 16.64 -4.29
C ALA A 279 12.56 15.98 -3.77
N THR A 280 12.14 16.32 -2.56
CA THR A 280 10.86 15.85 -1.99
C THR A 280 9.65 16.42 -2.73
N THR A 281 9.73 17.69 -3.14
CA THR A 281 8.68 18.36 -3.92
C THR A 281 8.54 17.73 -5.31
N ALA A 282 9.66 17.47 -5.99
CA ALA A 282 9.68 16.73 -7.25
C ALA A 282 9.13 15.30 -7.07
N LEU A 283 9.55 14.58 -6.03
CA LEU A 283 9.07 13.22 -5.73
C LEU A 283 7.55 13.16 -5.49
N SER A 284 6.93 14.24 -4.99
CA SER A 284 5.47 14.29 -4.80
C SER A 284 4.66 14.14 -6.10
N THR A 285 5.29 14.36 -7.26
CA THR A 285 4.68 14.15 -8.58
C THR A 285 4.62 12.68 -9.00
N GLU A 286 5.33 11.78 -8.33
CA GLU A 286 5.38 10.36 -8.68
C GLU A 286 4.08 9.64 -8.30
N PRO A 287 3.34 9.05 -9.27
CA PRO A 287 2.01 8.50 -9.03
C PRO A 287 2.03 7.21 -8.20
N ASP A 288 3.16 6.48 -8.14
CA ASP A 288 3.32 5.24 -7.38
C ASP A 288 3.96 5.40 -5.99
N VAL A 289 4.33 6.62 -5.58
CA VAL A 289 5.01 6.89 -4.29
C VAL A 289 4.09 7.59 -3.29
N TYR A 290 4.13 7.11 -2.04
CA TYR A 290 3.30 7.53 -0.91
C TYR A 290 4.10 7.62 0.40
N GLU A 291 3.54 8.28 1.40
CA GLU A 291 3.98 8.21 2.80
C GLU A 291 3.07 7.23 3.56
N ARG A 292 3.63 6.32 4.38
CA ARG A 292 2.86 5.50 5.31
C ARG A 292 3.64 5.26 6.60
N GLY A 293 3.15 5.85 7.68
CA GLY A 293 3.64 5.59 9.04
C GLY A 293 5.09 5.98 9.27
N GLY A 294 5.52 7.08 8.65
CA GLY A 294 6.90 7.58 8.70
C GLY A 294 7.87 6.94 7.70
N LEU A 295 7.34 6.20 6.72
CA LEU A 295 8.12 5.55 5.65
C LEU A 295 7.67 6.03 4.26
N LEU A 296 8.61 6.16 3.33
CA LEU A 296 8.29 6.20 1.90
C LEU A 296 7.92 4.79 1.44
N VAL A 297 6.77 4.66 0.77
CA VAL A 297 6.24 3.38 0.32
C VAL A 297 5.72 3.44 -1.11
N HIS A 298 5.66 2.27 -1.74
CA HIS A 298 4.86 2.03 -2.94
C HIS A 298 3.97 0.80 -2.75
N VAL A 299 3.05 0.56 -3.69
CA VAL A 299 2.20 -0.63 -3.71
C VAL A 299 2.69 -1.58 -4.80
N ARG A 300 2.78 -2.87 -4.48
CA ARG A 300 3.15 -3.96 -5.41
C ARG A 300 2.15 -5.10 -5.30
N GLU A 301 2.05 -5.91 -6.33
CA GLU A 301 1.31 -7.17 -6.28
C GLU A 301 2.27 -8.33 -5.96
N THR A 302 1.78 -9.35 -5.25
CA THR A 302 2.51 -10.61 -5.04
C THR A 302 2.65 -11.36 -6.36
N ALA A 303 3.87 -11.49 -6.86
CA ALA A 303 4.18 -12.07 -8.18
C ALA A 303 4.52 -13.57 -8.14
N ALA A 304 4.64 -14.17 -6.96
CA ALA A 304 4.98 -15.58 -6.76
C ALA A 304 4.12 -16.17 -5.63
N GLU A 305 4.01 -17.50 -5.60
CA GLU A 305 3.44 -18.22 -4.45
C GLU A 305 4.30 -17.94 -3.20
N PRO A 306 3.69 -17.80 -2.01
CA PRO A 306 4.41 -17.43 -0.80
C PRO A 306 5.28 -18.58 -0.30
N ASP A 307 6.46 -18.27 0.23
CA ASP A 307 7.32 -19.28 0.87
C ASP A 307 6.60 -19.87 2.11
N SER A 308 6.88 -21.13 2.45
CA SER A 308 6.33 -21.74 3.67
C SER A 308 6.79 -21.01 4.94
N ASP A 309 7.96 -20.37 4.89
CA ASP A 309 8.58 -19.60 5.96
C ASP A 309 8.08 -18.14 6.04
N GLU A 310 7.22 -17.68 5.12
CA GLU A 310 6.63 -16.33 5.21
C GLU A 310 5.74 -16.18 6.44
N VAL A 311 5.96 -15.10 7.19
CA VAL A 311 5.19 -14.73 8.39
C VAL A 311 3.69 -14.58 8.09
N VAL A 312 3.37 -14.06 6.91
CA VAL A 312 2.01 -13.87 6.39
C VAL A 312 1.97 -14.37 4.95
N ARG A 313 1.45 -15.58 4.75
CA ARG A 313 1.35 -16.20 3.42
C ARG A 313 0.20 -15.56 2.64
N ARG A 314 0.49 -15.02 1.46
CA ARG A 314 -0.47 -14.30 0.62
C ARG A 314 -0.73 -15.00 -0.71
N PRO A 315 -1.96 -14.97 -1.24
CA PRO A 315 -2.21 -15.41 -2.61
C PRO A 315 -1.50 -14.50 -3.62
N VAL A 316 -1.18 -15.03 -4.80
CA VAL A 316 -0.70 -14.27 -5.97
C VAL A 316 -1.72 -13.19 -6.36
N GLY A 317 -1.23 -12.00 -6.75
CA GLY A 317 -2.06 -10.84 -7.13
C GLY A 317 -2.64 -10.04 -5.95
N ALA A 318 -2.28 -10.35 -4.70
CA ALA A 318 -2.63 -9.52 -3.56
C ALA A 318 -1.78 -8.24 -3.55
N PRO A 319 -2.36 -7.04 -3.35
CA PRO A 319 -1.59 -5.83 -3.18
C PRO A 319 -0.92 -5.81 -1.81
N VAL A 320 0.34 -5.37 -1.78
CA VAL A 320 1.15 -5.26 -0.57
C VAL A 320 1.90 -3.94 -0.60
N VAL A 321 1.86 -3.21 0.51
CA VAL A 321 2.67 -2.01 0.70
C VAL A 321 4.12 -2.41 0.99
N ARG A 322 5.07 -1.79 0.28
CA ARG A 322 6.50 -2.06 0.41
C ARG A 322 7.25 -0.75 0.60
N GLU A 323 8.24 -0.75 1.50
CA GLU A 323 9.13 0.39 1.69
C GLU A 323 9.93 0.67 0.40
N LEU A 324 9.99 1.94 0.00
CA LEU A 324 10.72 2.37 -1.20
C LEU A 324 12.24 2.41 -0.91
N ALA A 325 12.91 1.27 -1.09
CA ALA A 325 14.34 1.14 -0.86
C ALA A 325 15.17 2.23 -1.57
N ARG A 326 16.22 2.75 -0.90
CA ARG A 326 17.11 3.82 -1.39
C ARG A 326 17.51 3.75 -2.88
N PRO A 327 17.88 2.59 -3.47
CA PRO A 327 18.20 2.52 -4.90
C PRO A 327 17.00 2.88 -5.80
N LEU A 328 15.79 2.41 -5.46
CA LEU A 328 14.56 2.74 -6.18
C LEU A 328 14.14 4.20 -5.93
N LEU A 329 14.38 4.75 -4.74
CA LEU A 329 14.20 6.18 -4.50
C LEU A 329 15.13 7.01 -5.40
N ARG A 330 16.40 6.62 -5.55
CA ARG A 330 17.33 7.31 -6.46
C ARG A 330 16.87 7.26 -7.91
N GLU A 331 16.36 6.12 -8.37
CA GLU A 331 15.71 5.98 -9.69
C GLU A 331 14.51 6.94 -9.83
N ARG A 332 13.58 6.95 -8.86
CA ARG A 332 12.42 7.87 -8.85
C ARG A 332 12.87 9.34 -8.90
N LEU A 333 13.89 9.72 -8.13
CA LEU A 333 14.45 11.08 -8.13
C LEU A 333 15.05 11.49 -9.48
N THR A 334 15.62 10.55 -10.28
CA THR A 334 16.05 10.85 -11.67
C THR A 334 14.90 10.98 -12.66
N ARG A 335 13.73 10.43 -12.35
CA ARG A 335 12.53 10.50 -13.20
C ARG A 335 11.73 11.78 -12.96
N CYS A 336 11.65 12.22 -11.71
CA CYS A 336 10.86 13.40 -11.33
C CYS A 336 11.63 14.72 -11.37
N ALA A 337 12.96 14.73 -11.56
CA ALA A 337 13.78 15.93 -11.62
C ALA A 337 15.01 15.75 -12.53
N THR A 338 15.44 16.83 -13.19
CA THR A 338 16.76 16.91 -13.84
C THR A 338 17.77 17.43 -12.82
N TRP A 339 18.89 16.73 -12.64
CA TRP A 339 19.88 17.07 -11.63
C TRP A 339 21.08 17.75 -12.27
N LYS A 340 21.50 18.89 -11.73
CA LYS A 340 22.63 19.67 -12.23
C LYS A 340 23.63 19.96 -11.11
N GLN A 341 24.90 20.12 -11.44
CA GLN A 341 25.94 20.57 -10.51
C GLN A 341 26.83 21.62 -11.18
N TRP A 342 27.27 22.62 -10.41
CA TRP A 342 28.32 23.54 -10.85
C TRP A 342 29.68 22.83 -10.90
N ARG A 343 30.36 22.89 -12.04
CA ARG A 343 31.78 22.54 -12.20
C ARG A 343 32.59 23.75 -12.64
N GLY A 344 33.89 23.73 -12.35
CA GLY A 344 34.80 24.85 -12.62
C GLY A 344 34.84 25.86 -11.47
N SER A 345 35.52 26.98 -11.71
CA SER A 345 35.64 28.09 -10.76
C SER A 345 35.78 29.42 -11.51
N GLY A 346 35.37 30.52 -10.86
CA GLY A 346 35.35 31.85 -11.49
C GLY A 346 34.46 31.89 -12.73
N GLU A 347 34.92 32.59 -13.76
CA GLU A 347 34.20 32.77 -15.04
C GLU A 347 34.01 31.46 -15.84
N ASN A 348 34.74 30.40 -15.50
CA ASN A 348 34.61 29.07 -16.13
C ASN A 348 33.62 28.15 -15.41
N ALA A 349 32.81 28.67 -14.47
CA ALA A 349 31.79 27.88 -13.79
C ALA A 349 30.61 27.54 -14.71
N ALA A 350 30.30 26.25 -14.88
CA ALA A 350 29.24 25.75 -15.74
C ALA A 350 28.31 24.76 -15.02
N LEU A 351 27.02 24.75 -15.40
CA LEU A 351 26.02 23.79 -14.91
C LEU A 351 26.03 22.52 -15.78
N GLU A 352 26.62 21.45 -15.26
CA GLU A 352 26.65 20.13 -15.90
C GLU A 352 25.55 19.20 -15.37
N ASP A 353 25.20 18.17 -16.14
CA ASP A 353 24.32 17.09 -15.68
C ASP A 353 24.98 16.26 -14.57
N ALA A 354 24.17 15.91 -13.58
CA ALA A 354 24.55 15.13 -12.41
C ALA A 354 23.50 14.04 -12.12
N HIS A 355 23.81 13.16 -11.18
CA HIS A 355 22.83 12.27 -10.57
C HIS A 355 22.44 12.80 -9.18
N PRO A 356 21.27 12.39 -8.63
CA PRO A 356 20.97 12.62 -7.23
C PRO A 356 22.12 12.11 -6.35
N PRO A 357 22.72 12.97 -5.50
CA PRO A 357 23.85 12.59 -4.67
C PRO A 357 23.37 11.71 -3.51
N ASP A 358 24.22 10.80 -3.05
CA ASP A 358 23.79 9.76 -2.09
C ASP A 358 23.35 10.36 -0.74
N TRP A 359 23.97 11.44 -0.27
CA TRP A 359 23.52 12.17 0.93
C TRP A 359 22.08 12.67 0.79
N CYS A 360 21.66 13.11 -0.40
CA CYS A 360 20.30 13.57 -0.65
C CYS A 360 19.32 12.39 -0.65
N VAL A 361 19.67 11.29 -1.33
CA VAL A 361 18.87 10.06 -1.31
C VAL A 361 18.71 9.55 0.12
N GLN A 362 19.77 9.56 0.93
CA GLN A 362 19.73 9.18 2.35
C GLN A 362 18.86 10.13 3.17
N ALA A 363 19.04 11.44 3.04
CA ALA A 363 18.28 12.44 3.78
C ALA A 363 16.78 12.41 3.44
N VAL A 364 16.43 12.33 2.15
CA VAL A 364 15.04 12.20 1.69
C VAL A 364 14.43 10.88 2.17
N HIS A 365 15.16 9.76 2.17
CA HIS A 365 14.67 8.47 2.67
C HIS A 365 14.50 8.41 4.19
N ALA A 366 15.38 9.08 4.95
CA ALA A 366 15.41 9.05 6.41
C ALA A 366 14.56 10.16 7.07
N ARG A 367 13.99 11.09 6.27
CA ARG A 367 13.28 12.29 6.75
C ARG A 367 12.13 12.01 7.71
N GLY A 368 11.44 10.88 7.58
CA GLY A 368 10.36 10.44 8.47
C GLY A 368 9.03 11.19 8.33
N ALA A 369 8.98 12.30 7.59
CA ALA A 369 7.76 13.02 7.24
C ALA A 369 7.94 13.74 5.89
N TRP A 370 6.90 13.71 5.04
CA TRP A 370 6.93 14.34 3.71
C TRP A 370 5.58 15.05 3.45
N PRO A 371 5.40 16.30 3.93
CA PRO A 371 4.10 16.99 3.90
C PRO A 371 3.47 17.18 2.52
N THR A 372 4.28 17.18 1.45
CA THR A 372 3.83 17.29 0.06
C THR A 372 3.40 15.96 -0.55
N LEU A 373 3.81 14.82 0.02
CA LEU A 373 3.47 13.50 -0.48
C LEU A 373 2.07 13.06 -0.03
N ARG A 374 1.51 12.10 -0.78
CA ARG A 374 0.20 11.51 -0.50
C ARG A 374 0.34 10.45 0.60
N ARG A 375 -0.37 10.62 1.72
CA ARG A 375 -0.45 9.63 2.80
C ARG A 375 -1.30 8.42 2.39
N LEU A 376 -0.82 7.21 2.64
CA LEU A 376 -1.47 5.95 2.29
C LEU A 376 -1.94 5.20 3.55
N ASP A 377 -3.21 5.37 3.90
CA ASP A 377 -3.85 4.72 5.04
C ASP A 377 -4.41 3.33 4.73
N ALA A 378 -4.82 3.07 3.48
CA ALA A 378 -5.34 1.78 3.04
C ALA A 378 -5.18 1.55 1.54
N VAL A 379 -5.11 0.28 1.14
CA VAL A 379 -5.23 -0.19 -0.25
C VAL A 379 -6.42 -1.16 -0.31
N VAL A 380 -7.29 -1.08 -1.32
CA VAL A 380 -8.44 -2.00 -1.48
C VAL A 380 -8.58 -2.52 -2.91
N THR A 381 -8.98 -3.78 -3.05
CA THR A 381 -9.32 -4.45 -4.33
C THR A 381 -10.82 -4.64 -4.53
N TYR A 382 -11.60 -3.86 -3.80
CA TYR A 382 -13.04 -3.97 -3.68
C TYR A 382 -13.67 -2.60 -3.43
N PRO A 383 -14.94 -2.39 -3.81
CA PRO A 383 -15.65 -1.15 -3.53
C PRO A 383 -15.90 -1.02 -2.04
N VAL A 384 -15.81 0.22 -1.54
CA VAL A 384 -16.13 0.56 -0.14
C VAL A 384 -17.24 1.61 -0.11
N LEU A 385 -18.04 1.61 0.95
CA LEU A 385 -19.08 2.63 1.13
C LEU A 385 -18.49 3.83 1.89
N MET A 386 -18.64 5.02 1.30
CA MET A 386 -18.20 6.30 1.89
C MET A 386 -19.31 6.88 2.79
N PRO A 387 -19.00 7.78 3.76
CA PRO A 387 -19.97 8.35 4.70
C PRO A 387 -21.22 8.99 4.06
N SER A 388 -21.13 9.47 2.82
CA SER A 388 -22.21 10.02 2.01
C SER A 388 -23.21 8.98 1.48
N GLY A 389 -22.97 7.68 1.68
CA GLY A 389 -23.69 6.60 1.01
C GLY A 389 -23.26 6.38 -0.45
N THR A 390 -22.16 7.01 -0.89
CA THR A 390 -21.55 6.77 -2.21
C THR A 390 -20.69 5.50 -2.17
N VAL A 391 -20.90 4.59 -3.11
CA VAL A 391 -20.02 3.42 -3.30
C VAL A 391 -18.82 3.85 -4.14
N LEU A 392 -17.60 3.69 -3.61
CA LEU A 392 -16.38 4.01 -4.34
C LEU A 392 -16.01 2.88 -5.31
N THR A 393 -16.26 3.09 -6.60
CA THR A 393 -15.97 2.12 -7.68
C THR A 393 -14.83 2.55 -8.61
N ALA A 394 -14.42 3.83 -8.56
CA ALA A 394 -13.36 4.36 -9.41
C ALA A 394 -11.97 4.02 -8.85
N ASN A 395 -11.11 3.47 -9.70
CA ASN A 395 -9.70 3.23 -9.36
C ASN A 395 -8.91 4.53 -9.23
N GLY A 396 -7.92 4.53 -8.33
CA GLY A 396 -7.04 5.67 -8.07
C GLY A 396 -6.97 6.04 -6.59
N TYR A 397 -6.23 7.12 -6.32
CA TYR A 397 -5.99 7.59 -4.95
C TYR A 397 -7.03 8.63 -4.52
N HIS A 398 -7.76 8.35 -3.43
CA HIS A 398 -8.75 9.22 -2.83
C HIS A 398 -8.13 10.05 -1.69
N ARG A 399 -7.76 11.30 -2.00
CA ARG A 399 -7.03 12.20 -1.09
C ARG A 399 -7.70 12.42 0.26
N GLY A 400 -9.03 12.42 0.32
CA GLY A 400 -9.79 12.69 1.54
C GLY A 400 -9.72 11.57 2.61
N SER A 401 -9.35 10.34 2.23
CA SER A 401 -9.31 9.19 3.15
C SER A 401 -8.00 8.40 3.11
N GLY A 402 -6.96 8.91 2.43
CA GLY A 402 -5.68 8.21 2.26
C GLY A 402 -5.79 6.84 1.56
N LEU A 403 -6.87 6.61 0.82
CA LEU A 403 -7.23 5.31 0.25
C LEU A 403 -6.73 5.18 -1.19
N LEU A 404 -6.07 4.08 -1.52
CA LEU A 404 -5.81 3.67 -2.91
C LEU A 404 -6.78 2.56 -3.33
N ALA A 405 -7.62 2.85 -4.32
CA ALA A 405 -8.56 1.91 -4.91
C ALA A 405 -7.94 1.22 -6.14
N CYS A 406 -7.80 -0.10 -6.08
CA CYS A 406 -7.25 -1.00 -7.09
C CYS A 406 -8.23 -2.15 -7.38
N LEU A 407 -9.47 -1.82 -7.73
CA LEU A 407 -10.50 -2.79 -8.10
C LEU A 407 -10.12 -3.50 -9.43
N PRO A 408 -10.36 -4.82 -9.55
CA PRO A 408 -10.19 -5.53 -10.81
C PRO A 408 -11.05 -4.92 -11.94
N PRO A 409 -10.53 -4.82 -13.18
CA PRO A 409 -11.23 -4.13 -14.28
C PRO A 409 -12.48 -4.87 -14.77
N ASP A 410 -12.63 -6.15 -14.42
CA ASP A 410 -13.75 -7.03 -14.72
C ASP A 410 -14.80 -7.10 -13.59
N LEU A 411 -14.56 -6.43 -12.46
CA LEU A 411 -15.49 -6.42 -11.31
C LEU A 411 -16.71 -5.53 -11.59
N ALA A 412 -17.74 -6.12 -12.20
CA ALA A 412 -19.07 -5.53 -12.27
C ALA A 412 -19.80 -5.61 -10.92
N ILE A 413 -20.40 -4.49 -10.50
CA ILE A 413 -21.33 -4.41 -9.36
C ILE A 413 -22.60 -3.66 -9.79
N ASP A 414 -23.71 -3.95 -9.11
CA ASP A 414 -25.02 -3.35 -9.34
C ASP A 414 -25.67 -3.05 -7.98
N VAL A 415 -25.48 -1.82 -7.49
CA VAL A 415 -25.95 -1.36 -6.18
C VAL A 415 -26.96 -0.24 -6.40
N PRO A 416 -28.26 -0.43 -6.09
CA PRO A 416 -29.29 0.58 -6.32
C PRO A 416 -28.95 1.94 -5.72
N ASP A 417 -29.30 3.02 -6.42
CA ASP A 417 -28.99 4.39 -5.96
C ASP A 417 -29.78 4.82 -4.72
N ARG A 418 -30.95 4.21 -4.52
CA ARG A 418 -31.80 4.35 -3.33
C ARG A 418 -32.36 2.96 -2.99
N PRO A 419 -31.61 2.09 -2.29
CA PRO A 419 -32.08 0.77 -1.93
C PRO A 419 -33.36 0.83 -1.10
N THR A 420 -34.36 0.06 -1.48
CA THR A 420 -35.60 -0.14 -0.72
C THR A 420 -35.41 -1.24 0.32
N THR A 421 -36.35 -1.37 1.27
CA THR A 421 -36.38 -2.50 2.20
C THR A 421 -36.42 -3.85 1.46
N ALA A 422 -37.10 -3.94 0.31
CA ALA A 422 -37.14 -5.15 -0.50
C ALA A 422 -35.76 -5.50 -1.10
N ASP A 423 -34.99 -4.50 -1.54
CA ASP A 423 -33.61 -4.69 -2.05
C ASP A 423 -32.67 -5.17 -0.93
N VAL A 424 -32.84 -4.63 0.29
CA VAL A 424 -32.08 -5.06 1.47
C VAL A 424 -32.41 -6.51 1.83
N THR A 425 -33.70 -6.89 1.88
CA THR A 425 -34.12 -8.28 2.12
C THR A 425 -33.63 -9.24 1.03
N ALA A 426 -33.69 -8.84 -0.25
CA ALA A 426 -33.15 -9.63 -1.37
C ALA A 426 -31.62 -9.75 -1.29
N GLY A 427 -30.93 -8.71 -0.81
CA GLY A 427 -29.51 -8.72 -0.52
C GLY A 427 -29.14 -9.74 0.57
N VAL A 428 -29.89 -9.74 1.68
CA VAL A 428 -29.72 -10.73 2.76
C VAL A 428 -29.94 -12.15 2.23
N ALA A 429 -31.02 -12.41 1.49
CA ALA A 429 -31.26 -13.72 0.89
C ALA A 429 -30.12 -14.16 -0.06
N THR A 430 -29.58 -13.21 -0.84
CA THR A 430 -28.45 -13.45 -1.75
C THR A 430 -27.16 -13.79 -1.00
N LEU A 431 -26.89 -13.18 0.16
CA LEU A 431 -25.72 -13.52 0.99
C LEU A 431 -25.90 -14.83 1.77
N LEU A 432 -27.13 -15.19 2.14
CA LEU A 432 -27.44 -16.43 2.86
C LEU A 432 -27.40 -17.68 1.97
N ASP A 433 -27.65 -17.53 0.67
CA ASP A 433 -27.67 -18.61 -0.32
C ASP A 433 -26.38 -19.48 -0.36
N PRO A 434 -25.15 -18.93 -0.50
CA PRO A 434 -23.92 -19.72 -0.43
C PRO A 434 -23.60 -20.24 0.98
N LEU A 435 -24.36 -19.81 2.01
CA LEU A 435 -24.17 -20.21 3.40
C LEU A 435 -25.17 -21.30 3.85
N ALA A 436 -26.06 -21.76 2.97
CA ALA A 436 -27.21 -22.60 3.31
C ALA A 436 -26.84 -23.92 4.02
N ASP A 437 -25.77 -24.60 3.56
CA ASP A 437 -25.41 -25.95 4.02
C ASP A 437 -24.54 -25.96 5.30
N PHE A 438 -24.08 -24.80 5.78
CA PHE A 438 -23.18 -24.72 6.93
C PHE A 438 -23.93 -24.86 8.26
N PRO A 439 -23.46 -25.70 9.19
CA PRO A 439 -24.17 -26.00 10.43
C PRO A 439 -23.89 -24.93 11.51
N PHE A 440 -24.42 -23.73 11.34
CA PHE A 440 -24.36 -22.70 12.39
C PHE A 440 -25.23 -23.09 13.60
N GLU A 441 -24.71 -22.94 14.82
CA GLU A 441 -25.45 -23.27 16.06
C GLU A 441 -26.74 -22.45 16.21
N THR A 442 -26.69 -21.15 15.85
CA THR A 442 -27.83 -20.23 15.92
C THR A 442 -27.84 -19.27 14.72
N PRO A 443 -28.99 -18.66 14.39
CA PRO A 443 -29.06 -17.59 13.40
C PRO A 443 -28.14 -16.39 13.70
N ALA A 444 -27.85 -16.09 14.98
CA ALA A 444 -26.94 -15.01 15.37
C ALA A 444 -25.48 -15.28 14.95
N HIS A 445 -25.00 -16.52 15.00
CA HIS A 445 -23.67 -16.86 14.48
C HIS A 445 -23.58 -16.70 12.95
N ARG A 446 -24.68 -16.91 12.23
CA ARG A 446 -24.74 -16.63 10.79
C ARG A 446 -24.73 -15.12 10.51
N ALA A 447 -25.46 -14.33 11.30
CA ALA A 447 -25.40 -12.87 11.25
C ALA A 447 -24.00 -12.33 11.58
N ALA A 448 -23.29 -12.93 12.54
CA ALA A 448 -21.91 -12.57 12.89
C ALA A 448 -20.92 -12.79 11.73
N LEU A 449 -21.09 -13.84 10.92
CA LEU A 449 -20.30 -14.02 9.70
C LEU A 449 -20.59 -12.92 8.67
N ILE A 450 -21.87 -12.57 8.46
CA ILE A 450 -22.26 -11.51 7.53
C ILE A 450 -21.72 -10.15 8.03
N ALA A 451 -21.75 -9.88 9.33
CA ALA A 451 -21.13 -8.69 9.92
C ALA A 451 -19.62 -8.64 9.62
N GLY A 452 -18.91 -9.76 9.71
CA GLY A 452 -17.50 -9.86 9.32
C GLY A 452 -17.25 -9.59 7.83
N LEU A 453 -18.18 -10.00 6.95
CA LEU A 453 -18.14 -9.73 5.50
C LEU A 453 -18.43 -8.25 5.19
N LEU A 454 -19.38 -7.62 5.91
CA LEU A 454 -19.71 -6.20 5.73
C LEU A 454 -18.62 -5.26 6.26
N THR A 455 -17.94 -5.64 7.35
CA THR A 455 -16.93 -4.82 8.05
C THR A 455 -15.86 -4.20 7.13
N PRO A 456 -15.15 -4.93 6.23
CA PRO A 456 -14.16 -4.31 5.34
C PRO A 456 -14.76 -3.32 4.34
N LEU A 457 -16.03 -3.52 3.94
CA LEU A 457 -16.76 -2.64 3.02
C LEU A 457 -17.27 -1.37 3.71
N ALA A 458 -17.58 -1.49 5.01
CA ALA A 458 -18.10 -0.43 5.88
C ALA A 458 -17.00 0.37 6.61
N TRP A 459 -15.72 0.00 6.49
CA TRP A 459 -14.64 0.53 7.33
C TRP A 459 -14.49 2.06 7.32
N PHE A 460 -14.88 2.73 6.24
CA PHE A 460 -14.82 4.20 6.13
C PHE A 460 -16.08 4.91 6.65
N LEU A 461 -17.02 4.19 7.26
CA LEU A 461 -18.24 4.72 7.87
C LEU A 461 -18.13 4.88 9.39
N PHE A 462 -17.15 4.22 10.03
CA PHE A 462 -16.94 4.21 11.47
C PHE A 462 -15.50 4.57 11.85
N GLU A 463 -15.32 4.97 13.11
CA GLU A 463 -14.02 5.18 13.74
C GLU A 463 -13.73 4.06 14.75
N GLY A 464 -12.45 3.80 15.00
CA GLY A 464 -11.99 2.75 15.91
C GLY A 464 -11.84 1.36 15.28
N PRO A 465 -11.59 0.33 16.10
CA PRO A 465 -11.28 -1.03 15.65
C PRO A 465 -12.55 -1.84 15.32
N ALA A 466 -12.35 -3.01 14.72
CA ALA A 466 -13.39 -4.04 14.55
C ALA A 466 -13.02 -5.31 15.36
N PRO A 467 -14.00 -6.06 15.88
CA PRO A 467 -13.74 -7.27 16.68
C PRO A 467 -13.13 -8.40 15.83
N LEU A 468 -12.50 -9.36 16.52
CA LEU A 468 -12.03 -10.62 15.91
C LEU A 468 -13.23 -11.52 15.58
N PHE A 469 -13.42 -11.85 14.31
CA PHE A 469 -14.44 -12.80 13.86
C PHE A 469 -13.92 -14.23 13.98
N LEU A 470 -14.32 -14.94 15.03
CA LEU A 470 -13.83 -16.29 15.33
C LEU A 470 -14.80 -17.35 14.80
N ILE A 471 -14.42 -18.01 13.71
CA ILE A 471 -15.08 -19.19 13.17
C ILE A 471 -14.59 -20.43 13.94
N ASP A 472 -15.40 -20.86 14.89
CA ASP A 472 -15.12 -21.99 15.76
C ASP A 472 -16.11 -23.14 15.50
N LYS A 473 -15.66 -24.38 15.72
CA LYS A 473 -16.45 -25.58 15.42
C LYS A 473 -16.25 -26.65 16.47
N ASN A 474 -17.23 -27.53 16.59
CA ASN A 474 -17.21 -28.66 17.51
C ASN A 474 -16.35 -29.86 17.04
N VAL A 475 -16.32 -30.14 15.73
CA VAL A 475 -15.61 -31.26 15.12
C VAL A 475 -14.77 -30.84 13.90
N ARG A 476 -13.66 -31.57 13.64
CA ARG A 476 -12.84 -31.41 12.43
C ARG A 476 -13.66 -31.69 11.17
N GLY A 477 -13.19 -31.25 9.99
CA GLY A 477 -13.92 -31.46 8.74
C GLY A 477 -15.15 -30.56 8.50
N ALA A 478 -15.78 -29.98 9.55
CA ALA A 478 -17.01 -29.18 9.46
C ALA A 478 -16.95 -27.84 8.67
N GLY A 479 -15.91 -27.59 7.86
CA GLY A 479 -15.94 -26.52 6.85
C GLY A 479 -15.47 -25.12 7.25
N ALA A 480 -15.02 -24.85 8.49
CA ALA A 480 -14.62 -23.51 8.92
C ALA A 480 -13.63 -22.76 7.98
N GLY A 481 -12.61 -23.43 7.43
CA GLY A 481 -11.69 -22.82 6.46
C GLY A 481 -12.31 -22.56 5.08
N LEU A 482 -13.32 -23.35 4.68
CA LEU A 482 -14.13 -23.06 3.50
C LEU A 482 -15.05 -21.86 3.76
N LEU A 483 -15.57 -21.71 4.97
CA LEU A 483 -16.41 -20.57 5.37
C LEU A 483 -15.61 -19.25 5.35
N ALA A 484 -14.36 -19.28 5.85
CA ALA A 484 -13.42 -18.17 5.68
C ALA A 484 -13.15 -17.88 4.20
N ASP A 485 -12.84 -18.90 3.40
CA ASP A 485 -12.64 -18.72 1.94
C ASP A 485 -13.84 -18.03 1.26
N VAL A 486 -15.08 -18.32 1.64
CA VAL A 486 -16.28 -17.62 1.10
C VAL A 486 -16.20 -16.12 1.36
N VAL A 487 -15.90 -15.68 2.59
CA VAL A 487 -15.82 -14.26 2.94
C VAL A 487 -14.73 -13.54 2.13
N ALA A 488 -13.52 -14.11 2.09
CA ALA A 488 -12.43 -13.51 1.31
C ALA A 488 -12.73 -13.47 -0.19
N LEU A 489 -13.29 -14.54 -0.76
CA LEU A 489 -13.62 -14.60 -2.19
C LEU A 489 -14.72 -13.60 -2.58
N VAL A 490 -15.71 -13.33 -1.71
CA VAL A 490 -16.68 -12.25 -1.95
C VAL A 490 -15.99 -10.89 -1.91
N VAL A 491 -15.27 -10.60 -0.81
CA VAL A 491 -14.65 -9.29 -0.57
C VAL A 491 -13.53 -9.02 -1.58
N THR A 492 -12.42 -9.76 -1.55
CA THR A 492 -11.20 -9.47 -2.34
C THR A 492 -11.15 -10.19 -3.68
N GLY A 493 -11.92 -11.27 -3.86
CA GLY A 493 -11.79 -12.18 -5.01
C GLY A 493 -10.66 -13.21 -4.89
N LEU A 494 -9.81 -13.06 -3.87
CA LEU A 494 -8.70 -13.94 -3.54
C LEU A 494 -9.02 -14.73 -2.25
N ARG A 495 -8.11 -15.62 -1.84
CA ARG A 495 -8.17 -16.21 -0.50
C ARG A 495 -7.67 -15.23 0.56
N PHE A 496 -7.90 -15.55 1.83
CA PHE A 496 -7.29 -14.85 2.94
C PHE A 496 -5.75 -14.89 2.86
N PRO A 497 -5.07 -13.76 3.09
CA PRO A 497 -3.75 -13.73 3.73
C PRO A 497 -3.79 -14.51 5.04
N VAL A 498 -2.91 -15.50 5.21
CA VAL A 498 -2.88 -16.37 6.40
C VAL A 498 -1.67 -16.05 7.26
N MET A 499 -1.91 -15.62 8.49
CA MET A 499 -0.89 -15.50 9.52
C MET A 499 -1.01 -16.67 10.50
N SER A 500 0.09 -17.39 10.71
CA SER A 500 0.13 -18.44 11.74
C SER A 500 0.12 -17.80 13.13
N TYR A 501 -0.82 -18.19 13.99
CA TYR A 501 -0.87 -17.68 15.38
C TYR A 501 0.28 -18.24 16.23
N THR A 502 0.71 -17.48 17.23
CA THR A 502 1.72 -17.90 18.23
C THR A 502 1.43 -17.26 19.59
N ASN A 503 1.69 -17.99 20.66
CA ASN A 503 1.61 -17.49 22.03
C ASN A 503 2.91 -16.81 22.51
N ASP A 504 3.98 -16.85 21.71
CA ASP A 504 5.16 -16.03 21.97
C ASP A 504 4.85 -14.56 21.67
N ARG A 505 4.91 -13.72 22.72
CA ARG A 505 4.54 -12.29 22.66
C ARG A 505 5.45 -11.48 21.74
N GLU A 506 6.75 -11.77 21.76
CA GLU A 506 7.74 -11.07 20.95
C GLU A 506 7.63 -11.46 19.49
N GLU A 507 7.40 -12.73 19.21
CA GLU A 507 7.14 -13.18 17.85
C GLU A 507 5.81 -12.64 17.33
N LEU A 508 4.72 -12.70 18.09
CA LEU A 508 3.42 -12.17 17.68
C LEU A 508 3.47 -10.66 17.40
N ARG A 509 4.14 -9.89 18.26
CA ARG A 509 4.38 -8.44 18.10
C ARG A 509 4.98 -8.14 16.73
N LYS A 510 6.03 -8.86 16.34
CA LYS A 510 6.68 -8.71 15.02
C LYS A 510 5.71 -8.97 13.87
N ARG A 511 4.88 -10.02 13.95
CA ARG A 511 3.95 -10.37 12.85
C ARG A 511 2.91 -9.27 12.64
N ILE A 512 2.40 -8.70 13.73
CA ILE A 512 1.45 -7.58 13.71
C ILE A 512 2.12 -6.31 13.14
N THR A 513 3.36 -6.00 13.55
CA THR A 513 4.13 -4.88 12.98
C THR A 513 4.33 -5.04 11.48
N THR A 514 4.66 -6.24 11.00
CA THR A 514 4.76 -6.56 9.57
C THR A 514 3.42 -6.35 8.85
N LEU A 515 2.32 -6.90 9.37
CA LEU A 515 0.97 -6.69 8.79
C LEU A 515 0.60 -5.20 8.64
N ALA A 516 0.88 -4.39 9.67
CA ALA A 516 0.58 -2.96 9.69
C ALA A 516 1.41 -2.18 8.65
N MET A 517 2.72 -2.44 8.60
CA MET A 517 3.64 -1.87 7.60
C MET A 517 3.20 -2.21 6.17
N GLU A 518 2.85 -3.47 5.94
CA GLU A 518 2.42 -4.01 4.65
C GLU A 518 1.02 -3.55 4.22
N GLY A 519 0.28 -2.87 5.10
CA GLY A 519 -1.04 -2.31 4.80
C GLY A 519 -2.13 -3.36 4.67
N GLU A 520 -1.97 -4.51 5.32
CA GLU A 520 -2.93 -5.60 5.25
C GLU A 520 -4.31 -5.18 5.76
N ARG A 521 -5.37 -5.60 5.07
CA ARG A 521 -6.76 -5.18 5.39
C ARG A 521 -7.61 -6.31 5.95
N LEU A 522 -7.24 -7.56 5.66
CA LEU A 522 -8.04 -8.73 5.95
C LEU A 522 -7.09 -9.92 6.19
N VAL A 523 -7.08 -10.50 7.40
CA VAL A 523 -6.14 -11.57 7.76
C VAL A 523 -6.85 -12.72 8.47
N LEU A 524 -6.42 -13.95 8.20
CA LEU A 524 -6.87 -15.15 8.88
C LEU A 524 -5.78 -15.69 9.82
N LEU A 525 -6.12 -15.79 11.10
CA LEU A 525 -5.42 -16.59 12.10
C LEU A 525 -5.88 -18.05 11.99
N ASP A 526 -5.17 -18.85 11.19
CA ASP A 526 -5.59 -20.24 10.94
C ASP A 526 -5.06 -21.23 12.00
N ASN A 527 -5.83 -22.30 12.20
CA ASN A 527 -5.59 -23.39 13.17
C ASN A 527 -5.33 -22.91 14.62
N LEU A 528 -6.15 -21.96 15.08
CA LEU A 528 -6.23 -21.58 16.49
C LEU A 528 -6.48 -22.80 17.37
N ALA A 529 -5.58 -23.03 18.32
CA ALA A 529 -5.57 -24.19 19.20
C ALA A 529 -4.96 -23.85 20.57
N GLY A 530 -5.44 -24.53 21.62
CA GLY A 530 -5.09 -24.21 23.00
C GLY A 530 -5.75 -22.91 23.47
N ALA A 531 -5.16 -22.26 24.46
CA ALA A 531 -5.55 -20.93 24.89
C ALA A 531 -4.98 -19.88 23.92
N VAL A 532 -5.88 -19.05 23.38
CA VAL A 532 -5.61 -17.97 22.43
C VAL A 532 -5.89 -16.64 23.11
N GLY A 533 -4.99 -15.67 22.95
CA GLY A 533 -5.06 -14.40 23.65
C GLY A 533 -3.81 -14.08 24.45
N ASN A 534 -3.33 -12.85 24.31
CA ASN A 534 -2.35 -12.21 25.17
C ASN A 534 -2.47 -10.68 24.98
N ASP A 535 -1.79 -9.93 25.83
CA ASP A 535 -1.80 -8.46 25.82
C ASP A 535 -1.40 -7.83 24.47
N ILE A 536 -0.55 -8.50 23.69
CA ILE A 536 -0.14 -8.04 22.35
C ILE A 536 -1.26 -8.19 21.34
N LEU A 537 -1.96 -9.34 21.31
CA LEU A 537 -3.15 -9.53 20.49
C LEU A 537 -4.28 -8.60 20.96
N ASP A 538 -4.49 -8.51 22.27
CA ASP A 538 -5.56 -7.73 22.87
C ASP A 538 -5.38 -6.22 22.61
N ALA A 539 -4.14 -5.73 22.57
CA ALA A 539 -3.83 -4.38 22.12
C ALA A 539 -4.14 -4.20 20.63
N ALA A 540 -3.65 -5.10 19.77
CA ALA A 540 -3.85 -5.03 18.31
C ALA A 540 -5.34 -5.11 17.90
N LEU A 541 -6.15 -5.88 18.62
CA LEU A 541 -7.60 -5.98 18.41
C LEU A 541 -8.38 -4.73 18.88
N THR A 542 -7.75 -3.82 19.64
CA THR A 542 -8.37 -2.56 20.09
C THR A 542 -7.71 -1.29 19.56
N ALA A 543 -6.69 -1.42 18.71
CA ALA A 543 -5.92 -0.30 18.19
C ALA A 543 -6.32 0.07 16.76
N ASP A 544 -6.53 1.36 16.51
CA ASP A 544 -6.65 1.96 15.18
C ASP A 544 -5.26 2.26 14.57
N ARG A 545 -4.24 2.46 15.41
CA ARG A 545 -2.85 2.72 15.06
C ARG A 545 -1.89 1.79 15.79
N TRP A 546 -0.87 1.32 15.10
CA TRP A 546 0.21 0.50 15.65
C TRP A 546 1.53 1.23 15.62
N LYS A 547 2.25 1.20 16.75
CA LYS A 547 3.56 1.83 16.92
C LYS A 547 4.56 0.84 17.49
N ASP A 548 5.59 0.51 16.71
CA ASP A 548 6.60 -0.47 17.11
C ASP A 548 7.93 -0.29 16.35
N ARG A 549 9.03 -0.81 16.89
CA ARG A 549 10.35 -0.78 16.26
C ARG A 549 10.45 -1.82 15.14
N ILE A 550 10.89 -1.37 13.96
CA ILE A 550 11.11 -2.22 12.80
C ILE A 550 12.24 -3.21 13.07
N LEU A 551 12.02 -4.48 12.72
CA LEU A 551 12.98 -5.55 12.87
C LEU A 551 14.32 -5.26 12.18
N GLY A 552 15.43 -5.61 12.85
CA GLY A 552 16.77 -5.43 12.32
C GLY A 552 17.21 -3.97 12.12
N GLY A 553 16.42 -2.99 12.58
CA GLY A 553 16.69 -1.56 12.35
C GLY A 553 16.55 -0.68 13.61
N ASN A 554 16.87 0.60 13.44
CA ASN A 554 16.73 1.64 14.46
C ASN A 554 15.49 2.54 14.24
N ARG A 555 14.65 2.22 13.27
CA ARG A 555 13.45 3.00 12.92
C ARG A 555 12.20 2.45 13.60
N VAL A 556 11.26 3.35 13.88
CA VAL A 556 9.95 3.03 14.44
C VAL A 556 8.91 3.22 13.35
N TYR A 557 8.03 2.23 13.18
CA TYR A 557 6.79 2.38 12.43
C TYR A 557 5.73 3.01 13.34
N ASP A 558 4.98 4.00 12.85
CA ASP A 558 3.87 4.64 13.57
C ASP A 558 2.73 4.92 12.58
N GLY A 559 1.86 3.94 12.35
CA GLY A 559 0.88 3.98 11.27
C GLY A 559 -0.41 3.21 11.56
N PRO A 560 -1.39 3.21 10.64
CA PRO A 560 -2.72 2.68 10.90
C PRO A 560 -2.76 1.14 10.89
N LEU A 561 -3.40 0.56 11.91
CA LEU A 561 -3.67 -0.88 12.05
C LEU A 561 -5.08 -1.19 11.53
N HIS A 562 -5.24 -0.98 10.24
CA HIS A 562 -6.54 -1.05 9.57
C HIS A 562 -6.92 -2.49 9.16
N VAL A 563 -6.94 -3.43 10.11
CA VAL A 563 -7.08 -4.87 9.85
C VAL A 563 -8.44 -5.41 10.31
N VAL A 564 -9.14 -6.15 9.44
CA VAL A 564 -10.24 -7.04 9.83
C VAL A 564 -9.66 -8.42 10.16
N TRP A 565 -9.79 -8.83 11.43
CA TRP A 565 -9.23 -10.08 11.93
C TRP A 565 -10.27 -11.21 11.85
N PHE A 566 -9.89 -12.31 11.21
CA PHE A 566 -10.61 -13.58 11.29
C PHE A 566 -9.76 -14.63 11.99
N GLY A 567 -10.41 -15.58 12.67
CA GLY A 567 -9.75 -16.75 13.24
C GLY A 567 -10.51 -18.03 12.89
N THR A 568 -9.81 -19.12 12.67
CA THR A 568 -10.38 -20.47 12.48
C THR A 568 -9.78 -21.46 13.46
N GLY A 569 -10.62 -22.27 14.09
CA GLY A 569 -10.15 -23.31 15.02
C GLY A 569 -11.12 -24.46 15.22
N ASN A 570 -11.01 -25.14 16.37
CA ASN A 570 -11.84 -26.28 16.77
C ASN A 570 -11.94 -26.37 18.30
N ASN A 571 -13.05 -25.92 18.86
CA ASN A 571 -13.26 -25.65 20.28
C ASN A 571 -12.15 -24.74 20.83
N VAL A 572 -12.02 -23.55 20.23
CA VAL A 572 -11.00 -22.55 20.61
C VAL A 572 -11.28 -22.03 22.01
N GLN A 573 -10.26 -22.05 22.88
CA GLN A 573 -10.31 -21.37 24.17
C GLN A 573 -9.71 -19.98 24.04
N LEU A 574 -10.39 -18.99 24.63
CA LEU A 574 -9.91 -17.62 24.69
C LEU A 574 -9.52 -17.25 26.11
N HIS A 575 -8.51 -16.39 26.25
CA HIS A 575 -8.29 -15.65 27.49
C HIS A 575 -9.45 -14.67 27.74
N ALA A 576 -9.74 -14.38 29.01
CA ALA A 576 -10.91 -13.57 29.39
C ALA A 576 -10.90 -12.16 28.77
N ASP A 577 -9.72 -11.53 28.63
CA ASP A 577 -9.64 -10.22 27.99
C ASP A 577 -9.83 -10.32 26.46
N THR A 578 -9.30 -11.35 25.82
CA THR A 578 -9.54 -11.61 24.38
C THR A 578 -10.99 -11.96 24.09
N SER A 579 -11.69 -12.68 24.98
CA SER A 579 -13.08 -13.10 24.75
C SER A 579 -14.05 -11.92 24.60
N ARG A 580 -13.80 -10.78 25.26
CA ARG A 580 -14.61 -9.56 25.08
C ARG A 580 -14.37 -8.82 23.75
N ARG A 581 -13.33 -9.20 23.01
CA ARG A 581 -12.95 -8.64 21.69
C ARG A 581 -13.36 -9.51 20.51
N VAL A 582 -14.09 -10.61 20.76
CA VAL A 582 -14.44 -11.61 19.76
C VAL A 582 -15.92 -11.57 19.40
N CYS A 583 -16.21 -11.53 18.10
CA CYS A 583 -17.50 -11.86 17.51
C CYS A 583 -17.48 -13.34 17.14
N HIS A 584 -18.30 -14.16 17.83
CA HIS A 584 -18.18 -15.62 17.77
C HIS A 584 -19.09 -16.21 16.70
N ILE A 585 -18.56 -17.12 15.89
CA ILE A 585 -19.28 -17.80 14.81
C ILE A 585 -19.13 -19.29 15.08
N ARG A 586 -20.08 -19.87 15.85
CA ARG A 586 -20.06 -21.28 16.24
C ARG A 586 -20.73 -22.16 15.20
N MET A 587 -20.05 -23.26 14.87
CA MET A 587 -20.52 -24.32 13.99
C MET A 587 -20.67 -25.63 14.77
N GLU A 588 -21.86 -26.20 14.77
CA GLU A 588 -22.23 -27.43 15.50
C GLU A 588 -22.70 -28.50 14.50
N SER A 589 -21.80 -29.39 14.09
CA SER A 589 -22.15 -30.57 13.30
C SER A 589 -22.47 -31.75 14.21
N ASP A 590 -23.60 -32.41 13.98
CA ASP A 590 -24.02 -33.66 14.62
C ASP A 590 -23.30 -34.90 14.04
N HIS A 591 -22.85 -34.83 12.78
CA HIS A 591 -22.11 -35.90 12.12
C HIS A 591 -20.70 -36.13 12.72
N GLU A 592 -20.32 -37.40 12.89
CA GLU A 592 -18.97 -37.81 13.32
C GLU A 592 -17.88 -37.49 12.27
N ARG A 593 -18.24 -37.51 10.98
CA ARG A 593 -17.36 -37.20 9.84
C ARG A 593 -18.02 -36.20 8.87
N PRO A 594 -18.08 -34.90 9.23
CA PRO A 594 -18.79 -33.89 8.43
C PRO A 594 -18.25 -33.74 7.00
N GLU A 595 -16.96 -34.06 6.79
CA GLU A 595 -16.30 -34.01 5.49
C GLU A 595 -16.78 -35.07 4.48
N MET A 596 -17.49 -36.10 4.94
CA MET A 596 -18.04 -37.18 4.10
C MET A 596 -19.50 -36.96 3.71
N ARG A 597 -20.11 -35.83 4.09
CA ARG A 597 -21.49 -35.51 3.76
C ARG A 597 -21.64 -35.22 2.26
N ASP A 598 -22.80 -35.53 1.70
CA ASP A 598 -23.17 -35.27 0.31
C ASP A 598 -24.37 -34.29 0.23
N GLY A 599 -24.98 -34.18 -0.95
CA GLY A 599 -26.20 -33.38 -1.15
C GLY A 599 -26.04 -31.85 -1.07
N PHE A 600 -24.83 -31.31 -0.99
CA PHE A 600 -24.58 -29.87 -0.93
C PHE A 600 -25.21 -29.10 -2.10
N ARG A 601 -25.81 -27.94 -1.81
CA ARG A 601 -26.39 -27.00 -2.79
C ARG A 601 -25.39 -26.64 -3.89
N TYR A 602 -24.11 -26.50 -3.53
CA TYR A 602 -23.02 -26.17 -4.45
C TYR A 602 -21.82 -27.11 -4.30
N VAL A 603 -21.71 -28.09 -5.21
CA VAL A 603 -20.59 -29.05 -5.28
C VAL A 603 -19.21 -28.36 -5.30
N ASN A 604 -19.09 -27.22 -5.99
CA ASN A 604 -17.90 -26.38 -5.94
C ASN A 604 -18.26 -24.94 -5.53
N LEU A 605 -18.53 -24.77 -4.23
CA LEU A 605 -18.87 -23.49 -3.63
C LEU A 605 -17.86 -22.37 -3.95
N ARG A 606 -16.56 -22.66 -3.99
CA ARG A 606 -15.52 -21.65 -4.30
C ARG A 606 -15.63 -21.13 -5.74
N ALA A 607 -15.90 -22.02 -6.69
CA ALA A 607 -16.14 -21.62 -8.08
C ALA A 607 -17.45 -20.82 -8.19
N HIS A 608 -18.53 -21.28 -7.54
CA HIS A 608 -19.81 -20.57 -7.50
C HIS A 608 -19.66 -19.14 -6.96
N VAL A 609 -18.98 -18.96 -5.83
CA VAL A 609 -18.74 -17.65 -5.21
C VAL A 609 -17.89 -16.74 -6.09
N ARG A 610 -16.86 -17.26 -6.78
CA ARG A 610 -16.07 -16.47 -7.74
C ARG A 610 -16.92 -15.98 -8.91
N THR A 611 -17.68 -16.88 -9.55
CA THR A 611 -18.57 -16.52 -10.68
C THR A 611 -19.65 -15.53 -10.26
N ASN A 612 -20.15 -15.61 -9.03
CA ASN A 612 -21.19 -14.71 -8.51
C ASN A 612 -20.65 -13.56 -7.65
N ARG A 613 -19.33 -13.31 -7.63
CA ARG A 613 -18.69 -12.34 -6.72
C ARG A 613 -19.33 -10.96 -6.82
N GLY A 614 -19.49 -10.44 -8.04
CA GLY A 614 -20.11 -9.13 -8.27
C GLY A 614 -21.50 -9.01 -7.65
N LYS A 615 -22.34 -10.04 -7.80
CA LYS A 615 -23.69 -10.11 -7.21
C LYS A 615 -23.67 -10.17 -5.68
N LEU A 616 -22.82 -11.03 -5.10
CA LEU A 616 -22.67 -11.17 -3.65
C LEU A 616 -22.14 -9.88 -3.01
N LEU A 617 -21.15 -9.25 -3.63
CA LEU A 617 -20.57 -7.98 -3.17
C LEU A 617 -21.56 -6.83 -3.32
N SER A 618 -22.37 -6.83 -4.38
CA SER A 618 -23.45 -5.86 -4.57
C SER A 618 -24.54 -5.98 -3.50
N ALA A 619 -24.94 -7.22 -3.15
CA ALA A 619 -25.89 -7.47 -2.07
C ALA A 619 -25.38 -6.93 -0.71
N ALA A 620 -24.11 -7.16 -0.41
CA ALA A 620 -23.46 -6.62 0.80
C ALA A 620 -23.44 -5.08 0.84
N LEU A 621 -23.07 -4.43 -0.26
CA LEU A 621 -23.08 -2.98 -0.38
C LEU A 621 -24.50 -2.39 -0.35
N THR A 622 -25.49 -3.10 -0.87
CA THR A 622 -26.91 -2.71 -0.86
C THR A 622 -27.47 -2.66 0.56
N ILE A 623 -27.12 -3.62 1.43
CA ILE A 623 -27.50 -3.61 2.85
C ILE A 623 -26.95 -2.35 3.55
N LEU A 624 -25.63 -2.10 3.42
CA LEU A 624 -24.98 -0.95 4.04
C LEU A 624 -25.52 0.39 3.50
N ARG A 625 -25.70 0.51 2.17
CA ARG A 625 -26.21 1.72 1.51
C ARG A 625 -27.68 1.97 1.87
N GLY A 626 -28.49 0.91 1.98
CA GLY A 626 -29.87 0.99 2.44
C GLY A 626 -29.97 1.56 3.86
N TRP A 627 -29.15 1.07 4.79
CA TRP A 627 -29.10 1.59 6.16
C TRP A 627 -28.65 3.06 6.22
N VAL A 628 -27.60 3.44 5.47
CA VAL A 628 -27.13 4.83 5.42
C VAL A 628 -28.21 5.76 4.86
N LEU A 629 -28.88 5.39 3.76
CA LEU A 629 -29.90 6.22 3.11
C LEU A 629 -31.26 6.19 3.82
N ALA A 630 -31.51 5.21 4.70
CA ALA A 630 -32.62 5.21 5.65
C ALA A 630 -32.41 6.19 6.84
N GLY A 631 -31.30 6.94 6.86
CA GLY A 631 -30.98 7.91 7.92
C GLY A 631 -30.21 7.32 9.10
N ARG A 632 -29.55 6.17 8.92
CA ARG A 632 -28.77 5.47 9.97
C ARG A 632 -29.61 5.14 11.21
N PRO A 633 -30.75 4.42 11.08
CA PRO A 633 -31.59 4.07 12.22
C PRO A 633 -30.83 3.19 13.23
N THR A 634 -31.09 3.43 14.51
CA THR A 634 -30.52 2.69 15.64
C THR A 634 -31.59 1.85 16.35
N HIS A 635 -31.19 0.69 16.88
CA HIS A 635 -32.11 -0.29 17.48
C HIS A 635 -31.92 -0.42 19.01
N GLY A 636 -31.13 0.47 19.63
CA GLY A 636 -30.88 0.46 21.07
C GLY A 636 -30.05 -0.73 21.53
N LEU A 637 -29.12 -1.18 20.68
CA LEU A 637 -28.29 -2.35 20.94
C LEU A 637 -27.41 -2.16 22.18
N LYS A 638 -27.15 -3.26 22.90
CA LYS A 638 -26.28 -3.21 24.09
C LYS A 638 -24.86 -2.75 23.67
N PRO A 639 -24.24 -1.81 24.41
CA PRO A 639 -22.89 -1.34 24.13
C PRO A 639 -21.87 -2.48 24.05
N TRP A 640 -20.93 -2.35 23.12
CA TRP A 640 -19.77 -3.23 23.01
C TRP A 640 -18.52 -2.37 23.21
N GLY A 641 -18.01 -2.38 24.44
CA GLY A 641 -16.89 -1.54 24.86
C GLY A 641 -15.68 -1.66 23.93
N SER A 642 -15.14 -0.52 23.50
CA SER A 642 -14.04 -0.38 22.52
C SER A 642 -14.41 -0.68 21.06
N TYR A 643 -15.68 -0.98 20.76
CA TYR A 643 -16.21 -1.24 19.42
C TYR A 643 -17.51 -0.47 19.16
N GLU A 644 -17.64 0.72 19.76
CA GLU A 644 -18.81 1.60 19.65
C GLU A 644 -19.05 2.01 18.19
N GLY A 645 -18.06 2.62 17.53
CA GLY A 645 -18.18 3.03 16.13
C GLY A 645 -18.51 1.87 15.17
N TRP A 646 -17.88 0.70 15.36
CA TRP A 646 -18.21 -0.50 14.59
C TRP A 646 -19.63 -1.00 14.88
N SER A 647 -20.10 -0.90 16.13
CA SER A 647 -21.47 -1.28 16.51
C SER A 647 -22.50 -0.37 15.83
N ASP A 648 -22.30 0.94 15.94
CA ASP A 648 -23.20 1.99 15.45
C ASP A 648 -23.35 1.99 13.92
N VAL A 649 -22.52 1.23 13.20
CA VAL A 649 -22.61 1.01 11.76
C VAL A 649 -22.93 -0.44 11.40
N VAL A 650 -22.07 -1.38 11.75
CA VAL A 650 -22.14 -2.75 11.21
C VAL A 650 -23.19 -3.57 11.94
N ARG A 651 -23.30 -3.48 13.27
CA ARG A 651 -24.38 -4.17 14.01
C ARG A 651 -25.73 -3.56 13.67
N GLU A 652 -25.82 -2.24 13.66
CA GLU A 652 -27.06 -1.54 13.31
C GLU A 652 -27.53 -1.84 11.88
N ALA A 653 -26.62 -1.90 10.90
CA ALA A 653 -26.97 -2.31 9.53
C ALA A 653 -27.41 -3.78 9.40
N ILE A 654 -26.85 -4.69 10.22
CA ILE A 654 -27.25 -6.11 10.27
C ILE A 654 -28.67 -6.25 10.85
N VAL A 655 -28.96 -5.56 11.96
CA VAL A 655 -30.28 -5.59 12.61
C VAL A 655 -31.34 -4.89 11.75
N PHE A 656 -31.00 -3.76 11.12
CA PHE A 656 -31.82 -3.09 10.11
C PHE A 656 -32.20 -4.02 8.94
N ALA A 657 -31.29 -4.91 8.54
CA ALA A 657 -31.53 -5.87 7.47
C ALA A 657 -32.42 -7.07 7.88
N GLY A 658 -32.90 -7.10 9.14
CA GLY A 658 -33.75 -8.16 9.67
C GLY A 658 -33.01 -9.40 10.17
N LEU A 659 -31.69 -9.30 10.40
CA LEU A 659 -30.88 -10.36 11.00
C LEU A 659 -30.74 -10.14 12.52
N PRO A 660 -30.50 -11.20 13.33
CA PRO A 660 -30.23 -11.05 14.76
C PRO A 660 -28.97 -10.23 15.05
N ASP A 661 -28.89 -9.61 16.24
CA ASP A 661 -27.70 -8.86 16.67
C ASP A 661 -26.48 -9.81 16.80
N PRO A 662 -25.42 -9.63 16.01
CA PRO A 662 -24.25 -10.50 16.09
C PRO A 662 -23.47 -10.33 17.40
N GLY A 663 -23.73 -9.25 18.16
CA GLY A 663 -23.18 -9.03 19.51
C GLY A 663 -23.69 -10.01 20.58
N GLU A 664 -24.82 -10.69 20.35
CA GLU A 664 -25.31 -11.75 21.25
C GLU A 664 -24.34 -12.93 21.36
N THR A 665 -23.65 -13.24 20.26
CA THR A 665 -22.69 -14.36 20.18
C THR A 665 -21.52 -14.20 21.15
N ARG A 666 -21.04 -12.97 21.37
CA ARG A 666 -20.03 -12.64 22.38
C ARG A 666 -20.54 -12.92 23.79
N ILE A 667 -21.77 -12.51 24.09
CA ILE A 667 -22.35 -12.65 25.43
C ILE A 667 -22.51 -14.14 25.77
N ALA A 668 -22.96 -14.95 24.80
CA ALA A 668 -23.03 -16.40 24.95
C ALA A 668 -21.64 -17.02 25.21
N LEU A 669 -20.65 -16.68 24.38
CA LEU A 669 -19.26 -17.14 24.51
C LEU A 669 -18.64 -16.78 25.87
N GLN A 670 -18.84 -15.54 26.35
CA GLN A 670 -18.36 -15.10 27.66
C GLN A 670 -19.03 -15.87 28.79
N THR A 671 -20.37 -15.94 28.79
CA THR A 671 -21.15 -16.63 29.82
C THR A 671 -20.77 -18.10 29.93
N ALA A 672 -20.54 -18.76 28.78
CA ALA A 672 -20.07 -20.14 28.74
C ALA A 672 -18.64 -20.27 29.28
N ALA A 673 -17.71 -19.39 28.86
CA ALA A 673 -16.32 -19.42 29.31
C ALA A 673 -16.16 -19.18 30.82
N ASP A 674 -16.95 -18.27 31.40
CA ASP A 674 -16.91 -17.96 32.83
C ASP A 674 -17.45 -19.12 33.69
N ARG A 675 -18.56 -19.75 33.26
CA ARG A 675 -19.11 -20.96 33.92
C ARG A 675 -18.15 -22.14 33.83
N ASP A 676 -17.65 -22.45 32.65
CA ASP A 676 -16.67 -23.53 32.44
C ASP A 676 -15.40 -23.30 33.27
N ALA A 677 -14.95 -22.05 33.43
CA ALA A 677 -13.79 -21.71 34.23
C ALA A 677 -14.02 -21.81 35.75
N ALA A 678 -15.19 -21.41 36.24
CA ALA A 678 -15.59 -21.58 37.64
C ALA A 678 -15.70 -23.06 38.00
N ALA A 679 -16.48 -23.83 37.24
CA ALA A 679 -16.64 -25.26 37.44
C ALA A 679 -15.30 -26.01 37.37
N MET A 680 -14.41 -25.65 36.43
CA MET A 680 -13.07 -26.23 36.38
C MET A 680 -12.19 -25.87 37.59
N ALA A 681 -12.33 -24.69 38.17
CA ALA A 681 -11.60 -24.32 39.39
C ALA A 681 -12.02 -25.19 40.58
N ASP A 682 -13.32 -25.43 40.74
CA ASP A 682 -13.85 -26.29 41.79
C ASP A 682 -13.48 -27.76 41.58
N ILE A 683 -13.52 -28.25 40.33
CA ILE A 683 -13.07 -29.61 40.01
C ILE A 683 -11.56 -29.77 40.26
N VAL A 684 -10.72 -28.78 39.93
CA VAL A 684 -9.27 -28.81 40.24
C VAL A 684 -9.03 -28.73 41.75
N ALA A 685 -9.80 -27.93 42.48
CA ALA A 685 -9.70 -27.84 43.93
C ALA A 685 -10.09 -29.14 44.63
N GLY A 686 -11.18 -29.79 44.19
CA GLY A 686 -11.63 -31.09 44.67
C GLY A 686 -10.72 -32.24 44.25
N LEU A 687 -10.25 -32.28 43.00
CA LEU A 687 -9.32 -33.31 42.53
C LEU A 687 -7.99 -33.28 43.28
N ALA A 688 -7.49 -32.10 43.65
CA ALA A 688 -6.29 -31.95 44.47
C ALA A 688 -6.47 -32.48 45.91
N ARG A 689 -7.70 -32.52 46.43
CA ARG A 689 -8.03 -33.15 47.72
C ARG A 689 -8.26 -34.65 47.57
N MET A 690 -8.77 -35.09 46.41
CA MET A 690 -9.12 -36.48 46.12
C MET A 690 -7.90 -37.35 45.75
N ASP A 691 -6.87 -36.79 45.11
CA ASP A 691 -5.60 -37.50 44.83
C ASP A 691 -4.54 -37.21 45.90
N GLU A 692 -4.76 -37.74 47.11
CA GLU A 692 -3.79 -37.71 48.22
C GLU A 692 -2.40 -38.26 47.87
N THR A 693 -2.29 -39.04 46.77
CA THR A 693 -1.06 -39.73 46.38
C THR A 693 -0.25 -38.99 45.31
N GLY A 694 -0.83 -37.99 44.65
CA GLY A 694 -0.24 -37.28 43.51
C GLY A 694 0.06 -38.16 42.28
N ARG A 695 -0.51 -39.38 42.19
CA ARG A 695 -0.25 -40.34 41.08
C ARG A 695 -1.24 -40.20 39.91
N GLY A 696 -2.21 -39.30 40.05
CA GLY A 696 -3.32 -39.06 39.15
C GLY A 696 -4.41 -40.12 39.23
N LEU A 697 -5.67 -39.71 39.09
CA LEU A 697 -6.85 -40.58 39.09
C LEU A 697 -7.42 -40.72 37.68
N THR A 698 -8.00 -41.87 37.33
CA THR A 698 -8.79 -41.97 36.08
C THR A 698 -10.14 -41.27 36.26
N THR A 699 -10.79 -40.88 35.17
CA THR A 699 -12.15 -40.30 35.27
C THR A 699 -13.20 -41.30 35.73
N ALA A 700 -12.93 -42.61 35.66
CA ALA A 700 -13.73 -43.63 36.32
C ALA A 700 -13.55 -43.55 37.84
N ASP A 701 -12.30 -43.57 38.34
CA ASP A 701 -12.00 -43.49 39.78
C ASP A 701 -12.63 -42.25 40.44
N ILE A 702 -12.54 -41.10 39.76
CA ILE A 702 -13.11 -39.83 40.23
C ILE A 702 -14.64 -39.92 40.36
N LEU A 703 -15.33 -40.48 39.36
CA LEU A 703 -16.79 -40.60 39.38
C LEU A 703 -17.29 -41.67 40.33
N THR A 704 -16.56 -42.77 40.51
CA THR A 704 -16.83 -43.78 41.55
C THR A 704 -16.78 -43.12 42.93
N ARG A 705 -15.72 -42.36 43.23
CA ARG A 705 -15.58 -41.63 44.51
C ARG A 705 -16.70 -40.61 44.72
N LEU A 706 -17.05 -39.82 43.69
CA LEU A 706 -18.15 -38.84 43.73
C LEU A 706 -19.55 -39.47 43.89
N LYS A 707 -19.72 -40.77 43.65
CA LYS A 707 -21.00 -41.50 43.77
C LYS A 707 -21.11 -42.34 45.03
N GLU A 708 -20.00 -42.91 45.51
CA GLU A 708 -20.00 -43.97 46.53
C GLU A 708 -19.51 -43.51 47.91
N THR A 709 -18.85 -42.35 48.03
CA THR A 709 -18.37 -41.84 49.32
C THR A 709 -19.56 -41.44 50.20
N THR A 710 -19.67 -42.00 51.41
CA THR A 710 -20.73 -41.67 52.38
C THR A 710 -20.15 -41.64 53.80
N PRO A 711 -20.40 -40.60 54.62
CA PRO A 711 -21.06 -39.34 54.26
C PRO A 711 -20.23 -38.53 53.25
N ILE A 712 -20.89 -37.84 52.31
CA ILE A 712 -20.23 -37.00 51.31
C ILE A 712 -19.71 -35.73 52.00
N PRO A 713 -18.41 -35.41 51.96
CA PRO A 713 -17.89 -34.13 52.48
C PRO A 713 -18.37 -32.95 51.62
N ASP A 714 -18.59 -31.78 52.22
CA ASP A 714 -19.12 -30.58 51.53
C ASP A 714 -18.37 -30.26 50.22
N TRP A 715 -17.04 -30.27 50.24
CA TRP A 715 -16.20 -30.01 49.05
C TRP A 715 -16.39 -31.02 47.91
N MET A 716 -16.89 -32.22 48.23
CA MET A 716 -17.20 -33.26 47.26
C MET A 716 -18.62 -33.07 46.69
N VAL A 717 -19.53 -32.41 47.43
CA VAL A 717 -20.81 -31.91 46.91
C VAL A 717 -20.54 -30.79 45.90
N ASP A 718 -19.69 -29.82 46.23
CA ASP A 718 -19.29 -28.72 45.34
C ASP A 718 -18.63 -29.27 44.06
N MET A 719 -17.64 -30.17 44.22
CA MET A 719 -16.98 -30.83 43.09
C MET A 719 -17.98 -31.63 42.22
N ARG A 720 -18.97 -32.29 42.82
CA ARG A 720 -19.99 -33.03 42.08
C ARG A 720 -20.87 -32.08 41.26
N ALA A 721 -21.36 -31.00 41.86
CA ALA A 721 -22.15 -29.99 41.18
C ALA A 721 -21.38 -29.37 40.01
N ALA A 722 -20.09 -29.04 40.21
CA ALA A 722 -19.22 -28.54 39.17
C ALA A 722 -18.99 -29.54 38.01
N VAL A 723 -18.86 -30.85 38.29
CA VAL A 723 -18.82 -31.87 37.21
C VAL A 723 -20.14 -31.95 36.47
N GLU A 724 -21.28 -31.88 37.17
CA GLU A 724 -22.61 -31.91 36.56
C GLU A 724 -22.88 -30.64 35.72
N GLU A 725 -22.45 -29.46 36.14
CA GLU A 725 -22.50 -28.22 35.35
C GLU A 725 -21.59 -28.29 34.11
N LEU A 726 -20.33 -28.71 34.28
CA LEU A 726 -19.34 -28.72 33.20
C LEU A 726 -19.61 -29.80 32.13
N CYS A 727 -20.21 -30.93 32.53
CA CYS A 727 -20.40 -32.11 31.67
C CYS A 727 -21.87 -32.43 31.37
N GLY A 728 -22.82 -31.68 31.94
CA GLY A 728 -24.27 -31.94 31.90
C GLY A 728 -24.73 -33.15 32.72
N LYS A 729 -23.81 -34.07 33.09
CA LYS A 729 -24.05 -35.27 33.90
C LYS A 729 -22.72 -35.87 34.39
N LEU A 730 -22.79 -36.73 35.41
CA LEU A 730 -21.66 -37.53 35.92
C LEU A 730 -21.21 -38.65 34.95
N ASP A 731 -20.54 -38.25 33.86
CA ASP A 731 -20.06 -39.14 32.78
C ASP A 731 -18.53 -39.07 32.59
N GLY A 732 -17.86 -40.23 32.61
CA GLY A 732 -16.40 -40.32 32.64
C GLY A 732 -15.73 -40.02 31.30
N ARG A 733 -16.48 -40.13 30.19
CA ARG A 733 -16.01 -39.80 28.85
C ARG A 733 -16.10 -38.30 28.61
N ALA A 734 -17.19 -37.66 29.06
CA ALA A 734 -17.37 -36.21 29.05
C ALA A 734 -16.33 -35.50 29.94
N LEU A 735 -16.20 -35.92 31.20
CA LEU A 735 -15.19 -35.38 32.12
C LEU A 735 -13.76 -35.61 31.58
N GLY A 736 -13.49 -36.78 30.99
CA GLY A 736 -12.19 -37.06 30.37
C GLY A 736 -11.91 -36.25 29.10
N TYR A 737 -12.95 -35.80 28.39
CA TYR A 737 -12.82 -34.82 27.30
C TYR A 737 -12.53 -33.43 27.86
N LYS A 738 -13.30 -32.96 28.85
CA LYS A 738 -13.08 -31.66 29.50
C LYS A 738 -11.70 -31.57 30.17
N PHE A 739 -11.18 -32.62 30.80
CA PHE A 739 -9.80 -32.63 31.31
C PHE A 739 -8.72 -32.60 30.22
N ARG A 740 -8.92 -33.24 29.05
CA ARG A 740 -8.01 -33.04 27.90
C ARG A 740 -8.07 -31.61 27.37
N HIS A 741 -9.26 -31.01 27.38
CA HIS A 741 -9.49 -29.66 26.91
C HIS A 741 -8.85 -28.62 27.86
N PHE A 742 -8.97 -28.79 29.17
CA PHE A 742 -8.46 -27.86 30.20
C PHE A 742 -7.09 -28.24 30.79
N ALA A 743 -6.40 -29.23 30.21
CA ALA A 743 -5.07 -29.65 30.66
C ALA A 743 -4.07 -28.48 30.63
N ARG A 744 -3.27 -28.35 31.70
CA ARG A 744 -2.22 -27.33 31.90
C ARG A 744 -2.71 -25.88 31.93
N ARG A 745 -4.02 -25.66 32.06
CA ARG A 745 -4.60 -24.32 32.31
C ARG A 745 -4.63 -24.04 33.82
N ASN A 746 -4.24 -22.83 34.21
CA ASN A 746 -4.15 -22.41 35.60
C ASN A 746 -5.51 -21.97 36.14
N PHE A 747 -5.96 -22.62 37.21
CA PHE A 747 -7.15 -22.30 38.00
C PHE A 747 -6.71 -22.13 39.47
N GLY A 748 -6.72 -20.90 39.98
CA GLY A 748 -6.37 -20.62 41.39
C GLY A 748 -4.96 -21.07 41.80
N GLY A 749 -3.98 -20.99 40.90
CA GLY A 749 -2.59 -21.42 41.14
C GLY A 749 -2.30 -22.90 40.86
N ARG A 750 -3.32 -23.68 40.49
CA ARG A 750 -3.22 -25.13 40.24
C ARG A 750 -3.75 -25.47 38.84
N MET A 751 -3.32 -26.60 38.28
CA MET A 751 -3.75 -27.05 36.95
C MET A 751 -3.93 -28.56 36.92
N VAL A 752 -4.92 -29.06 36.18
CA VAL A 752 -5.02 -30.50 35.87
C VAL A 752 -4.07 -30.82 34.72
N ASP A 753 -3.33 -31.94 34.80
CA ASP A 753 -2.49 -32.44 33.72
C ASP A 753 -2.59 -33.97 33.66
N LYS A 754 -2.17 -34.57 32.54
CA LYS A 754 -2.01 -36.02 32.44
C LYS A 754 -0.80 -36.45 33.28
N SER A 755 -0.91 -37.59 33.98
CA SER A 755 0.24 -38.20 34.66
C SER A 755 1.08 -39.03 33.69
N ASP A 756 2.38 -39.12 33.96
CA ASP A 756 3.40 -39.71 33.08
C ASP A 756 3.43 -41.26 33.14
N ALA A 757 2.33 -41.89 33.54
CA ALA A 757 2.23 -43.33 33.76
C ALA A 757 2.28 -44.12 32.42
N PRO A 758 3.23 -45.07 32.25
CA PRO A 758 3.32 -45.87 31.04
C PRO A 758 2.23 -46.96 31.02
N HIS A 759 1.41 -46.93 29.96
CA HIS A 759 0.31 -47.87 29.65
C HIS A 759 -0.86 -47.91 30.64
N GLY A 760 -2.04 -47.47 30.16
CA GLY A 760 -3.30 -47.50 30.91
C GLY A 760 -4.30 -46.44 30.43
N ALA A 761 -5.48 -46.40 31.04
CA ALA A 761 -6.43 -45.31 30.83
C ALA A 761 -5.84 -43.96 31.31
N ASN A 762 -6.22 -42.84 30.70
CA ASN A 762 -5.69 -41.52 31.06
C ASN A 762 -5.95 -41.20 32.54
N ARG A 763 -4.87 -41.00 33.29
CA ARG A 763 -4.87 -40.53 34.67
C ARG A 763 -4.58 -39.03 34.73
N TRP A 764 -5.26 -38.35 35.64
CA TRP A 764 -5.30 -36.89 35.78
C TRP A 764 -4.81 -36.50 37.17
N VAL A 765 -3.77 -35.67 37.20
CA VAL A 765 -3.11 -35.18 38.42
C VAL A 765 -3.21 -33.66 38.48
N VAL A 766 -3.34 -33.09 39.68
CA VAL A 766 -3.24 -31.64 39.87
C VAL A 766 -1.79 -31.26 40.15
N ARG A 767 -1.27 -30.28 39.40
CA ARG A 767 0.08 -29.72 39.56
C ARG A 767 -0.02 -28.24 39.96
N ASP A 768 0.97 -27.74 40.70
CA ASP A 768 1.13 -26.29 40.91
C ASP A 768 1.56 -25.62 39.60
N ALA A 769 0.93 -24.49 39.24
CA ALA A 769 1.21 -23.79 37.99
C ALA A 769 2.62 -23.13 37.96
N ARG A 770 3.25 -22.90 39.13
CA ARG A 770 4.57 -22.25 39.23
C ARG A 770 5.73 -23.22 39.04
N SER A 771 5.60 -24.46 39.53
CA SER A 771 6.71 -25.45 39.51
C SER A 771 7.09 -25.92 38.10
N GLN A 772 6.19 -25.84 37.11
CA GLN A 772 6.55 -26.18 35.73
C GLN A 772 7.49 -25.17 35.05
N ALA A 773 7.49 -23.89 35.48
CA ALA A 773 8.41 -22.89 34.93
C ALA A 773 9.88 -23.24 35.20
N GLU A 774 10.17 -23.83 36.36
CA GLU A 774 11.52 -24.26 36.75
C GLU A 774 11.92 -25.58 36.08
N THR A 775 11.00 -26.55 35.96
CA THR A 775 11.32 -27.83 35.29
C THR A 775 11.58 -27.72 33.79
N ARG A 776 11.12 -26.65 33.13
CA ARG A 776 11.32 -26.43 31.70
C ARG A 776 12.77 -26.13 31.32
N ASN A 777 13.64 -25.87 32.30
CA ASN A 777 15.07 -25.59 32.14
C ASN A 777 15.99 -26.76 32.56
N ARG A 778 15.45 -27.99 32.77
CA ARG A 778 16.28 -29.20 32.97
C ARG A 778 16.42 -30.00 31.67
N PRO A 779 17.65 -30.33 31.22
CA PRO A 779 17.85 -31.26 30.11
C PRO A 779 17.30 -32.66 30.43
N GLN A 780 16.71 -33.32 29.44
CA GLN A 780 16.21 -34.69 29.56
C GLN A 780 17.38 -35.68 29.35
N PRO A 781 17.51 -36.74 30.18
CA PRO A 781 18.61 -37.69 30.03
C PRO A 781 18.40 -38.63 28.81
N PRO A 782 19.47 -39.11 28.17
CA PRO A 782 19.39 -39.98 27.00
C PRO A 782 18.95 -41.41 27.35
N ALA A 783 18.28 -42.07 26.40
CA ALA A 783 17.89 -43.49 26.46
C ALA A 783 19.12 -44.42 26.30
N PRO A 784 19.06 -45.68 26.77
CA PRO A 784 20.26 -46.42 27.17
C PRO A 784 21.02 -47.08 26.00
N ALA A 785 22.35 -47.04 26.12
CA ALA A 785 23.26 -47.99 25.50
C ALA A 785 23.99 -48.80 26.60
N SER A 786 24.45 -49.99 26.25
CA SER A 786 24.96 -51.03 27.14
C SER A 786 26.14 -50.64 28.05
N ALA A 787 26.14 -51.20 29.26
CA ALA A 787 27.19 -51.17 30.29
C ALA A 787 28.54 -51.80 29.82
N PRO A 788 29.69 -51.65 30.54
CA PRO A 788 29.84 -51.21 31.94
C PRO A 788 30.90 -50.14 32.32
N VAL A 789 30.80 -49.76 33.59
CA VAL A 789 31.50 -48.81 34.51
C VAL A 789 32.85 -49.40 35.04
N PRO A 790 33.82 -48.73 35.75
CA PRO A 790 33.96 -47.35 36.34
C PRO A 790 35.25 -46.59 35.86
N ALA A 791 35.81 -45.47 36.42
CA ALA A 791 35.71 -44.81 37.73
C ALA A 791 36.16 -43.31 37.76
N GLY A 792 35.65 -42.52 38.71
CA GLY A 792 36.24 -41.28 39.29
C GLY A 792 36.28 -40.00 38.41
N GLY A 793 36.04 -38.78 38.92
CA GLY A 793 35.66 -38.31 40.26
C GLY A 793 35.43 -36.77 40.30
N HIS A 794 34.85 -36.26 41.41
CA HIS A 794 34.55 -34.85 41.80
C HIS A 794 35.48 -33.74 41.22
N GLY A 795 35.08 -32.49 40.91
CA GLY A 795 33.83 -31.69 41.02
C GLY A 795 33.94 -30.42 40.14
N GLY A 796 33.21 -29.29 40.25
CA GLY A 796 32.17 -28.81 41.19
C GLY A 796 31.58 -27.44 40.73
N ASP A 797 31.02 -26.64 41.66
CA ASP A 797 30.42 -25.30 41.45
C ASP A 797 31.45 -24.17 41.16
N GLY A 798 31.14 -22.98 40.63
CA GLY A 798 29.87 -22.35 40.22
C GLY A 798 30.02 -20.81 40.22
N GLY A 799 29.28 -20.07 39.41
CA GLY A 799 29.37 -18.60 39.38
C GLY A 799 28.75 -17.95 38.14
N HIS A 800 27.73 -17.12 38.32
CA HIS A 800 26.93 -16.55 37.24
C HIS A 800 26.75 -15.03 37.46
N VAL A 801 26.72 -14.26 36.36
CA VAL A 801 26.25 -12.86 36.25
C VAL A 801 27.19 -11.75 36.79
N SER A 802 27.69 -10.90 35.88
CA SER A 802 27.48 -9.43 35.96
C SER A 802 27.82 -8.68 34.65
N ALA A 803 27.16 -7.53 34.47
CA ALA A 803 27.56 -6.36 33.66
C ALA A 803 27.96 -6.54 32.17
N ARG A 804 26.96 -6.63 31.27
CA ARG A 804 27.05 -6.01 29.94
C ARG A 804 26.51 -4.57 30.01
N SER A 805 27.38 -3.60 30.28
CA SER A 805 27.13 -2.18 29.97
C SER A 805 28.47 -1.50 29.71
N GLY A 806 28.59 -0.84 28.55
CA GLY A 806 29.82 -0.19 28.09
C GLY A 806 29.57 1.24 27.68
N ASN A 807 29.34 2.10 28.67
CA ASN A 807 29.39 3.55 28.50
C ASN A 807 30.83 4.02 28.73
N ILE A 808 31.33 4.96 27.94
CA ILE A 808 32.71 5.46 28.05
C ILE A 808 32.70 6.80 28.79
N THR A 809 33.23 6.81 30.01
CA THR A 809 34.00 7.92 30.64
C THR A 809 34.29 7.58 32.09
N ASP A 810 35.54 7.24 32.39
CA ASP A 810 36.46 7.92 33.34
C ASP A 810 37.54 6.92 33.81
N SER A 811 38.56 7.41 34.50
CA SER A 811 39.93 6.90 34.39
C SER A 811 40.63 6.70 35.75
N THR A 812 41.78 6.03 35.69
CA THR A 812 42.86 5.91 36.71
C THR A 812 42.88 4.68 37.65
N HIS A 813 44.14 4.22 37.86
CA HIS A 813 44.69 3.28 38.86
C HIS A 813 44.59 1.73 38.65
N ARG A 814 45.78 1.14 38.40
CA ARG A 814 46.20 -0.24 38.76
C ARG A 814 46.74 -0.26 40.21
N PRO A 815 46.89 -1.43 40.86
CA PRO A 815 48.15 -2.23 40.78
C PRO A 815 47.91 -3.64 40.15
N GLU A 816 48.82 -4.23 39.38
CA GLU A 816 50.01 -5.01 39.81
C GLU A 816 49.68 -6.27 40.63
N ASP A 817 49.60 -7.45 39.98
CA ASP A 817 50.70 -8.45 40.02
C ASP A 817 50.50 -9.56 38.95
N ALA A 818 51.53 -10.37 38.67
CA ALA A 818 51.58 -11.25 37.49
C ALA A 818 51.79 -12.76 37.79
N THR A 819 51.21 -13.65 36.98
CA THR A 819 51.82 -14.89 36.38
C THR A 819 50.79 -15.71 35.56
N PRO A 820 51.20 -16.61 34.63
CA PRO A 820 50.42 -16.88 33.41
C PRO A 820 49.81 -18.30 33.27
N ALA A 821 48.87 -18.44 32.33
CA ALA A 821 48.87 -19.44 31.22
C ALA A 821 47.47 -19.88 30.74
N VAL A 822 47.21 -19.62 29.44
CA VAL A 822 46.65 -20.55 28.42
C VAL A 822 45.54 -21.55 28.81
N GLY A 823 44.35 -21.37 28.22
CA GLY A 823 43.30 -22.40 28.09
C GLY A 823 42.24 -22.01 27.04
N PRO A 824 41.90 -22.87 26.05
CA PRO A 824 41.07 -22.46 24.91
C PRO A 824 39.56 -22.54 25.17
N GLY A 825 38.83 -21.47 24.83
CA GLY A 825 37.37 -21.44 24.79
C GLY A 825 36.79 -22.06 23.51
N GLY A 826 35.55 -22.56 23.57
CA GLY A 826 34.92 -23.49 22.61
C GLY A 826 34.71 -23.05 21.15
N HIS A 827 35.27 -21.92 20.70
CA HIS A 827 35.34 -21.54 19.28
C HIS A 827 36.73 -21.08 18.81
N GLY A 828 37.80 -21.37 19.58
CA GLY A 828 39.17 -21.43 19.06
C GLY A 828 39.69 -20.19 18.34
N GLY A 829 39.44 -19.00 18.88
CA GLY A 829 39.95 -17.73 18.35
C GLY A 829 40.40 -16.81 19.48
N ASP A 830 41.61 -16.29 19.36
CA ASP A 830 42.24 -15.41 20.37
C ASP A 830 41.84 -13.93 20.19
N GLY A 831 42.15 -13.09 21.17
CA GLY A 831 41.65 -11.70 21.30
C GLY A 831 41.86 -10.80 20.07
N GLY A 832 42.89 -11.06 19.26
CA GLY A 832 43.14 -10.34 18.01
C GLY A 832 42.01 -10.49 16.96
N HIS A 833 41.35 -11.64 16.89
CA HIS A 833 40.29 -11.89 15.89
C HIS A 833 39.01 -11.08 16.13
N VAL A 834 38.73 -10.72 17.39
CA VAL A 834 37.52 -9.95 17.75
C VAL A 834 37.70 -8.47 17.41
N SER A 835 38.91 -7.92 17.60
CA SER A 835 39.21 -6.52 17.28
C SER A 835 39.16 -6.25 15.77
N ALA A 836 39.74 -7.15 14.95
CA ALA A 836 39.75 -7.02 13.49
C ALA A 836 38.35 -7.09 12.84
N ARG A 837 37.38 -7.76 13.48
CA ARG A 837 35.97 -7.82 13.03
C ARG A 837 35.15 -6.57 13.37
N LEU A 838 35.61 -5.72 14.30
CA LEU A 838 34.84 -4.60 14.84
C LEU A 838 35.44 -3.21 14.53
N GLY A 839 36.66 -3.14 14.00
CA GLY A 839 37.20 -1.92 13.39
C GLY A 839 37.73 -0.84 14.35
N ASN A 840 37.91 -1.16 15.64
CA ASN A 840 38.40 -0.21 16.64
C ASN A 840 39.92 0.02 16.54
N ALA A 841 40.36 1.28 16.67
CA ALA A 841 41.78 1.63 16.61
C ALA A 841 42.14 2.83 17.52
N VAL A 842 42.50 2.55 18.78
CA VAL A 842 43.31 3.46 19.63
C VAL A 842 44.22 2.64 20.55
N THR A 843 45.51 2.52 20.22
CA THR A 843 46.63 2.39 21.16
C THR A 843 47.92 2.78 20.44
N THR A 844 48.47 3.95 20.77
CA THR A 844 49.85 4.36 20.44
C THR A 844 50.84 3.70 21.41
N PRO A 845 52.14 3.59 21.05
CA PRO A 845 53.02 2.55 21.60
C PRO A 845 53.66 2.93 22.95
N GLY A 846 53.83 1.94 23.81
CA GLY A 846 54.57 2.05 25.07
C GLY A 846 54.63 0.73 25.83
N GLU A 847 55.83 0.17 25.92
CA GLU A 847 56.33 -0.68 27.02
C GLU A 847 55.42 -1.83 27.53
N HIS A 848 55.52 -2.99 26.87
CA HIS A 848 56.12 -4.21 27.46
C HIS A 848 56.36 -5.26 26.37
N GLY A 849 57.51 -5.94 26.41
CA GLY A 849 57.92 -6.87 25.35
C GLY A 849 57.20 -8.21 25.39
N GLY A 850 56.58 -8.60 24.28
CA GLY A 850 56.00 -9.93 24.08
C GLY A 850 55.35 -10.05 22.70
N SER A 851 56.00 -10.78 21.78
CA SER A 851 55.48 -11.02 20.43
C SER A 851 54.35 -12.06 20.43
N PRO A 852 53.14 -11.77 19.91
CA PRO A 852 52.12 -12.78 19.70
C PRO A 852 52.31 -13.48 18.35
N GLU A 853 52.22 -14.82 18.32
CA GLU A 853 52.36 -15.63 17.10
C GLU A 853 51.18 -15.46 16.14
N MET A 854 51.43 -14.84 14.98
CA MET A 854 50.46 -14.63 13.89
C MET A 854 50.26 -15.86 12.98
N THR A 855 50.32 -17.07 13.53
CA THR A 855 50.35 -18.34 12.76
C THR A 855 49.23 -19.33 13.11
N ASN A 856 48.36 -19.01 14.08
CA ASN A 856 47.38 -19.97 14.59
C ASN A 856 46.09 -19.99 13.74
N SER A 857 45.61 -21.19 13.37
CA SER A 857 44.48 -21.38 12.46
C SER A 857 43.17 -21.71 13.19
N GLY A 858 42.19 -20.83 13.09
CA GLY A 858 40.82 -21.10 13.57
C GLY A 858 40.15 -22.22 12.76
N GLY A 859 39.09 -22.83 13.32
CA GLY A 859 38.45 -24.08 12.82
C GLY A 859 37.84 -24.09 11.40
N HIS A 860 38.05 -23.05 10.60
CA HIS A 860 37.72 -23.00 9.17
C HIS A 860 38.94 -22.68 8.26
N GLY A 861 40.16 -22.70 8.80
CA GLY A 861 41.41 -22.74 8.01
C GLY A 861 41.79 -21.46 7.26
N GLY A 862 41.40 -20.28 7.75
CA GLY A 862 41.82 -18.99 7.20
C GLY A 862 42.55 -18.13 8.23
N ASP A 863 43.57 -17.39 7.78
CA ASP A 863 44.35 -16.46 8.60
C ASP A 863 43.68 -15.08 8.77
N GLY A 864 44.32 -14.19 9.53
CA GLY A 864 43.84 -12.82 9.74
C GLY A 864 43.73 -11.98 8.46
N GLY A 865 44.58 -12.24 7.45
CA GLY A 865 44.54 -11.54 6.16
C GLY A 865 43.31 -11.91 5.33
N HIS A 866 42.94 -13.19 5.33
CA HIS A 866 41.71 -13.68 4.69
C HIS A 866 40.43 -13.04 5.27
N VAL A 867 40.39 -12.73 6.57
CA VAL A 867 39.20 -12.15 7.20
C VAL A 867 39.03 -10.67 6.80
N SER A 868 40.08 -9.85 6.84
CA SER A 868 40.02 -8.42 6.49
C SER A 868 39.72 -8.17 5.01
N ALA A 869 40.25 -9.01 4.10
CA ALA A 869 39.94 -8.91 2.67
C ALA A 869 38.47 -9.22 2.36
N ARG A 870 37.83 -10.08 3.16
CA ARG A 870 36.42 -10.48 3.00
C ARG A 870 35.43 -9.45 3.55
N SER A 871 35.87 -8.52 4.38
CA SER A 871 35.07 -7.42 4.96
C SER A 871 35.35 -6.03 4.36
N GLY A 872 36.30 -5.90 3.42
CA GLY A 872 36.46 -4.70 2.60
C GLY A 872 37.30 -3.56 3.22
N HIS A 873 38.12 -3.82 4.23
CA HIS A 873 38.95 -2.82 4.90
C HIS A 873 40.44 -2.96 4.52
N THR A 874 40.83 -2.47 3.34
CA THR A 874 42.19 -2.66 2.78
C THR A 874 43.18 -1.51 3.02
N GLU A 875 42.77 -0.37 3.59
CA GLU A 875 43.66 0.77 3.88
C GLU A 875 44.55 0.59 5.14
N LYS A 876 44.63 -0.63 5.69
CA LYS A 876 45.43 -0.97 6.88
C LYS A 876 46.26 -2.24 6.69
N ILE A 877 46.83 -2.41 5.50
CA ILE A 877 47.94 -3.37 5.27
C ILE A 877 49.24 -2.65 5.69
N PRO A 878 50.05 -3.19 6.62
CA PRO A 878 51.35 -2.61 6.96
C PRO A 878 52.29 -2.63 5.76
N ASP A 879 53.13 -1.61 5.63
CA ASP A 879 54.13 -1.55 4.55
C ASP A 879 55.12 -2.72 4.68
N GLY A 880 55.28 -3.47 3.59
CA GLY A 880 55.83 -4.81 3.57
C GLY A 880 57.36 -4.88 3.56
N SER A 881 58.04 -4.08 4.39
CA SER A 881 59.48 -4.21 4.60
C SER A 881 59.79 -4.89 5.93
N SER A 882 60.32 -6.11 5.84
CA SER A 882 60.69 -7.06 6.92
C SER A 882 59.57 -8.01 7.42
N GLU A 883 60.01 -9.24 7.68
CA GLU A 883 59.27 -10.45 8.12
C GLU A 883 58.39 -11.21 7.10
N ARG A 884 58.43 -12.55 7.19
CA ARG A 884 58.05 -13.48 6.12
C ARG A 884 56.64 -14.06 6.31
N ALA A 885 55.66 -13.59 5.55
CA ALA A 885 54.36 -14.27 5.39
C ALA A 885 54.35 -15.19 4.16
N ARG A 886 53.71 -16.37 4.24
CA ARG A 886 53.62 -17.33 3.13
C ARG A 886 52.46 -17.00 2.20
N VAL A 887 52.72 -16.78 0.92
CA VAL A 887 51.71 -16.42 -0.09
C VAL A 887 50.86 -17.61 -0.58
N ASN A 888 51.28 -18.85 -0.31
CA ASN A 888 50.62 -20.08 -0.80
C ASN A 888 50.10 -20.95 0.37
N GLY A 889 48.93 -20.61 0.92
CA GLY A 889 48.22 -21.40 1.93
C GLY A 889 46.83 -21.83 1.45
N SER A 890 46.52 -23.12 1.53
CA SER A 890 45.26 -23.69 0.98
C SER A 890 44.18 -23.87 2.04
N GLY A 891 43.05 -23.17 1.87
CA GLY A 891 41.82 -23.41 2.64
C GLY A 891 41.02 -24.62 2.14
N GLY A 892 40.13 -25.16 2.96
CA GLY A 892 39.43 -26.46 2.77
C GLY A 892 38.51 -26.64 1.55
N HIS A 893 38.48 -25.68 0.61
CA HIS A 893 37.82 -25.81 -0.70
C HIS A 893 38.76 -25.54 -1.90
N GLY A 894 40.08 -25.48 -1.70
CA GLY A 894 41.07 -25.67 -2.75
C GLY A 894 41.13 -24.57 -3.83
N GLY A 895 41.05 -23.30 -3.45
CA GLY A 895 41.26 -22.16 -4.37
C GLY A 895 42.30 -21.18 -3.84
N ASP A 896 43.29 -20.84 -4.69
CA ASP A 896 44.36 -19.89 -4.37
C ASP A 896 43.91 -18.42 -4.44
N GLY A 897 44.76 -17.51 -3.93
CA GLY A 897 44.48 -16.10 -3.64
C GLY A 897 43.97 -15.20 -4.79
N GLY A 898 43.84 -15.71 -6.02
CA GLY A 898 43.16 -15.02 -7.13
C GLY A 898 41.65 -15.30 -7.25
N HIS A 899 41.12 -16.33 -6.59
CA HIS A 899 39.74 -16.82 -6.84
C HIS A 899 38.62 -16.04 -6.12
N VAL A 900 38.94 -15.31 -5.04
CA VAL A 900 37.92 -14.71 -4.16
C VAL A 900 37.37 -13.34 -4.65
N PRO A 901 38.19 -12.39 -5.17
CA PRO A 901 37.69 -11.06 -5.59
C PRO A 901 36.71 -11.12 -6.77
N ALA A 902 36.85 -12.10 -7.66
CA ALA A 902 36.01 -12.25 -8.85
C ALA A 902 34.57 -12.72 -8.53
N ARG A 903 34.34 -13.33 -7.36
CA ARG A 903 33.00 -13.75 -6.90
C ARG A 903 32.22 -12.66 -6.16
N SER A 904 32.86 -11.55 -5.79
CA SER A 904 32.26 -10.49 -4.97
C SER A 904 32.11 -9.13 -5.68
N GLY A 905 32.49 -9.03 -6.96
CA GLY A 905 32.16 -7.86 -7.80
C GLY A 905 33.01 -6.61 -7.61
N HIS A 906 34.17 -6.70 -6.94
CA HIS A 906 35.07 -5.57 -6.70
C HIS A 906 36.32 -5.63 -7.61
N THR A 907 36.23 -5.07 -8.81
CA THR A 907 37.28 -5.17 -9.85
C THR A 907 38.17 -3.93 -10.03
N GLU A 908 37.92 -2.81 -9.33
CA GLU A 908 38.65 -1.54 -9.53
C GLU A 908 39.84 -1.27 -8.56
N LYS A 909 40.13 -2.16 -7.61
CA LYS A 909 41.25 -1.96 -6.65
C LYS A 909 42.18 -3.17 -6.58
N ILE A 910 43.14 -3.23 -7.52
CA ILE A 910 44.31 -4.12 -7.47
C ILE A 910 45.55 -3.22 -7.28
N PRO A 911 46.35 -3.39 -6.21
CA PRO A 911 47.61 -2.67 -6.04
C PRO A 911 48.65 -3.04 -7.11
N ASP A 912 49.47 -2.08 -7.52
CA ASP A 912 50.57 -2.31 -8.46
C ASP A 912 51.72 -3.04 -7.74
N GLY A 913 51.76 -4.36 -7.91
CA GLY A 913 52.71 -5.26 -7.25
C GLY A 913 53.77 -5.79 -8.21
N SER A 914 54.78 -4.97 -8.51
CA SER A 914 55.99 -5.45 -9.19
C SER A 914 56.78 -6.42 -8.30
N SER A 915 57.40 -7.43 -8.92
CA SER A 915 58.31 -8.44 -8.35
C SER A 915 57.76 -9.44 -7.31
N GLU A 916 56.99 -10.44 -7.78
CA GLU A 916 57.36 -11.87 -7.69
C GLU A 916 56.41 -12.76 -8.54
N ARG A 917 56.84 -13.98 -8.92
CA ARG A 917 56.12 -14.84 -9.89
C ARG A 917 55.00 -15.68 -9.24
N ALA A 918 53.76 -15.21 -9.29
CA ALA A 918 52.59 -16.07 -9.06
C ALA A 918 52.31 -17.01 -10.26
N GLN A 919 51.93 -18.26 -10.00
CA GLN A 919 51.55 -19.21 -11.07
C GLN A 919 50.14 -18.92 -11.58
N VAL A 920 49.98 -18.78 -12.90
CA VAL A 920 48.71 -18.40 -13.54
C VAL A 920 47.83 -19.61 -13.92
N ASN A 921 48.33 -20.85 -13.82
CA ASN A 921 47.70 -22.05 -14.38
C ASN A 921 47.41 -23.16 -13.32
N GLY A 922 46.99 -22.80 -12.12
CA GLY A 922 46.62 -23.75 -11.05
C GLY A 922 45.21 -24.35 -11.26
N SER A 923 45.09 -25.68 -11.18
CA SER A 923 43.81 -26.39 -11.42
C SER A 923 43.08 -26.76 -10.12
N GLY A 924 41.84 -26.28 -9.99
CA GLY A 924 40.93 -26.68 -8.90
C GLY A 924 40.21 -28.00 -9.18
N GLY A 925 39.74 -28.69 -8.13
CA GLY A 925 39.25 -30.08 -8.13
C GLY A 925 38.01 -30.42 -8.99
N HIS A 926 37.50 -29.49 -9.80
CA HIS A 926 36.43 -29.73 -10.78
C HIS A 926 36.79 -29.32 -12.23
N GLY A 927 38.08 -29.10 -12.52
CA GLY A 927 38.60 -29.09 -13.90
C GLY A 927 38.25 -27.88 -14.78
N GLY A 928 37.81 -26.77 -14.19
CA GLY A 928 37.57 -25.50 -14.90
C GLY A 928 38.67 -24.46 -14.62
N ASP A 929 39.08 -23.72 -15.65
CA ASP A 929 40.01 -22.58 -15.55
C ASP A 929 39.26 -21.24 -15.47
N GLY A 930 39.92 -20.16 -15.05
CA GLY A 930 39.35 -18.86 -14.68
C GLY A 930 38.60 -18.08 -15.77
N GLY A 931 38.51 -18.61 -16.99
CA GLY A 931 37.69 -18.09 -18.08
C GLY A 931 36.28 -18.68 -18.21
N HIS A 932 35.92 -19.71 -17.43
CA HIS A 932 34.71 -20.52 -17.67
C HIS A 932 33.43 -20.09 -16.94
N VAL A 933 33.47 -19.02 -16.13
CA VAL A 933 32.31 -18.57 -15.33
C VAL A 933 31.33 -17.62 -16.05
N PRO A 934 31.71 -16.72 -16.99
CA PRO A 934 30.78 -15.74 -17.57
C PRO A 934 29.68 -16.34 -18.49
N ALA A 935 29.88 -17.55 -19.00
CA ALA A 935 29.02 -18.13 -20.05
C ALA A 935 27.70 -18.76 -19.54
N ARG A 936 27.41 -18.70 -18.23
CA ARG A 936 26.17 -19.26 -17.63
C ARG A 936 25.18 -18.21 -17.10
N SER A 937 25.51 -16.91 -17.14
CA SER A 937 24.71 -15.84 -16.52
C SER A 937 24.02 -14.87 -17.49
N GLY A 938 24.22 -15.00 -18.80
CA GLY A 938 23.31 -14.45 -19.83
C GLY A 938 23.10 -12.93 -19.83
N GLU A 939 24.16 -12.12 -19.92
CA GLU A 939 24.06 -10.69 -20.27
C GLU A 939 25.07 -10.30 -21.40
N PRO A 940 24.80 -9.23 -22.19
CA PRO A 940 25.59 -8.88 -23.38
C PRO A 940 26.83 -8.00 -23.09
N GLU A 941 27.68 -7.85 -24.11
CA GLU A 941 28.92 -7.04 -24.12
C GLU A 941 28.69 -5.56 -23.69
N ALA A 942 29.64 -4.77 -23.18
CA ALA A 942 31.10 -4.65 -23.44
C ALA A 942 31.77 -3.77 -22.34
N PRO A 943 33.04 -3.30 -22.43
CA PRO A 943 34.15 -3.68 -23.31
C PRO A 943 35.45 -4.05 -22.55
N ALA A 944 36.29 -4.89 -23.17
CA ALA A 944 37.67 -5.10 -22.69
C ALA A 944 38.61 -4.01 -23.24
N PRO A 945 39.44 -3.37 -22.39
CA PRO A 945 40.86 -3.31 -22.71
C PRO A 945 41.80 -3.22 -21.48
N ARG A 946 42.12 -4.34 -20.81
CA ARG A 946 43.33 -4.44 -19.93
C ARG A 946 43.82 -5.86 -19.56
N LYS A 947 43.45 -6.91 -20.32
CA LYS A 947 43.95 -8.30 -20.12
C LYS A 947 44.42 -9.01 -21.40
N ARG A 948 45.21 -8.32 -22.24
CA ARG A 948 45.98 -8.92 -23.36
C ARG A 948 47.50 -8.66 -23.20
N ARG A 949 48.08 -9.00 -22.04
CA ARG A 949 49.55 -8.92 -21.81
C ARG A 949 50.21 -10.15 -21.19
N TYR A 950 49.46 -11.16 -20.75
CA TYR A 950 49.98 -12.44 -20.26
C TYR A 950 49.13 -13.55 -20.89
N GLY A 951 49.77 -14.43 -21.64
CA GLY A 951 49.09 -15.26 -22.65
C GLY A 951 48.33 -16.48 -22.09
N SER A 952 47.12 -16.70 -22.61
CA SER A 952 46.28 -17.89 -22.38
C SER A 952 45.86 -18.51 -23.72
N ASN A 953 45.83 -19.84 -23.81
CA ASN A 953 45.64 -20.59 -25.07
C ASN A 953 44.14 -20.92 -25.33
N PRO A 954 43.54 -20.59 -26.50
CA PRO A 954 42.09 -20.76 -26.71
C PRO A 954 41.62 -22.17 -27.10
N ASN A 955 42.50 -23.08 -27.52
CA ASN A 955 42.11 -24.32 -28.24
C ASN A 955 42.23 -25.60 -27.40
N ARG A 956 41.32 -25.83 -26.43
CA ARG A 956 41.09 -27.16 -25.84
C ARG A 956 39.61 -27.41 -25.56
N GLY A 957 38.98 -28.29 -26.35
CA GLY A 957 37.76 -29.01 -25.96
C GLY A 957 36.46 -28.72 -26.73
N THR A 958 36.42 -28.99 -28.04
CA THR A 958 35.16 -29.09 -28.82
C THR A 958 35.21 -30.23 -29.84
N PRO A 959 34.12 -30.98 -29.99
CA PRO A 959 33.71 -31.50 -31.30
C PRO A 959 32.19 -31.38 -31.57
N LEU A 960 31.85 -30.47 -32.49
CA LEU A 960 30.93 -30.62 -33.66
C LEU A 960 29.53 -31.30 -33.50
N ASP A 961 28.47 -30.49 -33.63
CA ASP A 961 27.38 -30.48 -34.65
C ASP A 961 26.89 -31.79 -35.33
N PRO A 962 25.60 -31.89 -35.80
CA PRO A 962 24.81 -30.78 -36.39
C PRO A 962 23.29 -30.72 -36.14
N ILE A 963 22.70 -29.65 -36.69
CA ILE A 963 21.25 -29.38 -36.84
C ILE A 963 20.62 -30.27 -37.93
N GLY A 964 19.37 -30.70 -37.73
CA GLY A 964 18.49 -31.23 -38.78
C GLY A 964 17.03 -31.22 -38.32
N GLY A 965 16.11 -30.73 -39.15
CA GLY A 965 14.68 -30.60 -38.79
C GLY A 965 13.74 -31.32 -39.77
N GLY A 966 12.45 -31.35 -39.43
CA GLY A 966 11.35 -31.61 -40.37
C GLY A 966 10.47 -32.84 -40.06
N SER A 967 9.31 -32.58 -39.45
CA SER A 967 8.01 -33.23 -39.72
C SER A 967 6.91 -32.37 -39.07
#